data_AF-A0A1B8G7I6-F1
#
_entry.id   AF-A0A1B8G7I6-F1
#
_cell.length_a   1.000
_cell.length_b   1.000
_cell.length_c   1.000
_cell.angle_alpha   90.00
_cell.angle_beta   90.00
_cell.angle_gamma   90.00
#
_symmetry.space_group_name_H-M   'P 1'
#
loop_
_entity.id
_entity.type
_entity.pdbx_description
1 polymer ?
#
loop_
_entity_poly.entity_id
_entity_poly.type
_entity_poly.pdbx_seq_one_letter_code
_entity_poly.pdbx_strand_id
1 'polypeptide(L)'
;MPAINREVLRIASASGSVTDRRGGFADLARHEDVDFIVGDWMSEYNMTTRGGSKVNNNSLSSEFEECFLESIEPALAALVANKIKVAVNAGASDTEKLYHALSEMVKNKGLDLKIAWVGGDEVIDVVQEAIKSGESFRSLTTGKNISEWGHEPMYAQCYLGCWGIVEAFNAGADIVLCGRVADASPSIACAAYTYKWQREDLSQLAHVFVAGHFLECSTYVTGGNFSGFKSLPGKSLSLSFPILEIESDGTFIVTKQSGRDGMVTIDTCKAQLLYEIQGPYYYNSDVVADLTNIKIESVGQDRVKVSNVGFTKPPPTTKVGITAKGGFQAEVHYFACGLDIEEKAALLERQVRSTLDVSRYHTLKFRINGSCPSNPSNQDAATVDFRIFAQAKEESALSVSNFLRPCTDVIMQSYPGATFAVDARQALPKPYYEYWVALLPQSSVKHEVHLPFTEKTIAVAPPTDTAEFLYAQPTYETPNPVAMGSWGPTTVAPIGYVVHARSGDKGSDANVGFFVRNTDEWDWLRSILTIQQVQKMLDDDFEGSPIMRFELPNIQAVHFLLKDHLDRGVSSSSTYDVLGKNVADGNGHRSDPSPSTSVSLATTSKRRVRTVSSLTQEQVRKKRDNDREAQRAFRERTKMRIHVLEDELAALKAERRELEGSKASELQVLIDDNRALRSQMQRLTQLARPLMLLLASKPDDAADGVDHVLQPSPAGDNPTGNSSATHAVTDGLVDATKAWPSPSTQSNMQCAAKEIEGTRPHPSQCSSQYNAIMTPTSNVVREHQQQGWFRVRNNDHERHAMGNIAQDVDMGVENQAAAQTCAYTESMPQSAGFSPSGNDYVAQDDRSFTSTTRQPQEDTRYGIATTDGSHDPHITYYNGFNSRQPIANRDADFADDYLDGVMTNMSSSKNHAAPQGPTVSSNSTIPPFTWAHPEPNKNITMSTILPKHMEATCPLDQILLDFLTSRRLLAAQGTPASVLVGPLNPSITGLVNPSFKGSAHAAIRVMADVVSTFKDTKLQEQLGFFYIMYSTMRWQIAPTDETFESLPLWLRPTIFQVIVPHAAWIDNIPWPRIRDLLIQNPTKYTFRDFSELYASNVNLNWPFDAADAVMPKTDSSGELMMNPLFEKHIRKLECWSVSEPFKERFPEFAAAIEDK
;
A
#
# COMPACT_ATOMS: atom_id res chain seq x y z
N MET A 1 15.32 -26.04 -20.84
CA MET A 1 14.30 -26.96 -21.41
C MET A 1 14.03 -26.51 -22.85
N PRO A 2 13.41 -27.32 -23.74
CA PRO A 2 12.84 -26.78 -24.97
C PRO A 2 11.78 -25.70 -24.64
N ALA A 3 11.43 -24.87 -25.62
CA ALA A 3 10.38 -23.85 -25.47
C ALA A 3 9.02 -24.49 -25.16
N ILE A 4 8.13 -23.69 -24.54
CA ILE A 4 6.74 -24.10 -24.31
C ILE A 4 6.05 -24.22 -25.67
N ASN A 5 5.88 -25.45 -26.15
CA ASN A 5 5.35 -25.73 -27.49
C ASN A 5 3.82 -25.58 -27.52
N ARG A 6 3.37 -24.35 -27.40
CA ARG A 6 1.95 -23.94 -27.31
C ARG A 6 1.65 -22.96 -28.45
N GLU A 7 0.54 -23.20 -29.14
CA GLU A 7 0.13 -22.41 -30.31
C GLU A 7 -0.18 -20.95 -29.93
N VAL A 8 -0.88 -20.78 -28.79
CA VAL A 8 -1.24 -19.48 -28.20
C VAL A 8 -0.64 -19.37 -26.79
N LEU A 9 0.23 -18.39 -26.60
CA LEU A 9 0.90 -18.05 -25.34
C LEU A 9 -0.07 -17.35 -24.37
N ARG A 10 -0.01 -17.70 -23.08
CA ARG A 10 -0.86 -17.13 -22.03
C ARG A 10 -0.03 -16.44 -20.94
N ILE A 11 -0.27 -15.14 -20.73
CA ILE A 11 0.41 -14.32 -19.70
C ILE A 11 -0.65 -13.67 -18.82
N ALA A 12 -0.52 -13.77 -17.49
CA ALA A 12 -1.33 -13.01 -16.53
C ALA A 12 -0.52 -11.91 -15.82
N SER A 13 -1.19 -10.85 -15.40
CA SER A 13 -0.63 -9.83 -14.50
C SER A 13 -1.09 -10.08 -13.06
N ALA A 14 -0.17 -10.11 -12.09
CA ALA A 14 -0.48 -10.32 -10.68
C ALA A 14 -0.40 -9.05 -9.81
N SER A 15 0.10 -7.94 -10.35
CA SER A 15 0.20 -6.66 -9.65
C SER A 15 0.35 -5.51 -10.65
N GLY A 16 -0.24 -4.36 -10.30
CA GLY A 16 0.09 -3.05 -10.87
C GLY A 16 0.48 -1.99 -9.82
N SER A 17 0.71 -2.38 -8.56
CA SER A 17 1.13 -1.46 -7.50
C SER A 17 1.55 -2.18 -6.22
N VAL A 18 2.37 -1.54 -5.39
CA VAL A 18 2.66 -1.95 -4.00
C VAL A 18 1.42 -2.03 -3.09
N THR A 19 0.31 -1.42 -3.50
CA THR A 19 -1.00 -1.46 -2.81
C THR A 19 -2.01 -2.42 -3.45
N ASP A 20 -1.62 -3.20 -4.45
CA ASP A 20 -2.52 -4.15 -5.14
C ASP A 20 -2.81 -5.41 -4.31
N ARG A 21 -3.76 -6.24 -4.77
CA ARG A 21 -4.33 -7.40 -4.09
C ARG A 21 -3.33 -8.57 -4.04
N ARG A 22 -2.36 -8.52 -3.11
CA ARG A 22 -1.27 -9.48 -2.85
C ARG A 22 -1.61 -10.97 -3.07
N GLY A 23 -2.75 -11.45 -2.53
CA GLY A 23 -3.20 -12.84 -2.71
C GLY A 23 -3.51 -13.26 -4.15
N GLY A 24 -3.66 -12.29 -5.07
CA GLY A 24 -3.91 -12.47 -6.49
C GLY A 24 -2.85 -13.28 -7.23
N PHE A 25 -1.57 -13.12 -6.86
CA PHE A 25 -0.48 -13.89 -7.45
C PHE A 25 -0.67 -15.39 -7.22
N ALA A 26 -1.04 -15.77 -5.99
CA ALA A 26 -1.32 -17.16 -5.63
C ALA A 26 -2.68 -17.64 -6.16
N ASP A 27 -3.69 -16.77 -6.29
CA ASP A 27 -4.95 -17.10 -6.96
C ASP A 27 -4.69 -17.51 -8.42
N LEU A 28 -3.92 -16.71 -9.16
CA LEU A 28 -3.55 -16.97 -10.55
C LEU A 28 -2.75 -18.27 -10.67
N ALA A 29 -1.65 -18.39 -9.93
CA ALA A 29 -0.73 -19.52 -10.03
C ALA A 29 -1.36 -20.88 -9.72
N ARG A 30 -2.46 -20.93 -8.96
CA ARG A 30 -3.18 -22.15 -8.57
C ARG A 30 -4.34 -22.54 -9.48
N HIS A 31 -4.99 -21.56 -10.11
CA HIS A 31 -6.33 -21.75 -10.70
C HIS A 31 -6.42 -21.40 -12.19
N GLU A 32 -5.50 -20.59 -12.71
CA GLU A 32 -5.48 -20.25 -14.13
C GLU A 32 -4.43 -21.07 -14.88
N ASP A 33 -4.81 -21.58 -16.05
CA ASP A 33 -3.88 -22.11 -17.05
C ASP A 33 -3.17 -20.92 -17.71
N VAL A 34 -1.94 -20.63 -17.30
CA VAL A 34 -1.07 -19.58 -17.85
C VAL A 34 0.38 -20.05 -17.90
N ASP A 35 1.13 -19.60 -18.90
CA ASP A 35 2.54 -19.99 -19.07
C ASP A 35 3.46 -19.06 -18.25
N PHE A 36 3.07 -17.78 -18.10
CA PHE A 36 3.80 -16.76 -17.36
C PHE A 36 2.88 -15.92 -16.44
N ILE A 37 3.45 -15.47 -15.32
CA ILE A 37 2.91 -14.40 -14.49
C ILE A 37 3.91 -13.24 -14.48
N VAL A 38 3.44 -12.05 -14.86
CA VAL A 38 4.18 -10.78 -14.75
C VAL A 38 3.56 -9.89 -13.67
N GLY A 39 4.20 -8.77 -13.36
CA GLY A 39 3.61 -7.74 -12.52
C GLY A 39 4.53 -6.54 -12.31
N ASP A 40 3.90 -5.39 -12.07
CA ASP A 40 4.54 -4.10 -11.81
C ASP A 40 4.40 -3.69 -10.34
N TRP A 41 5.49 -3.16 -9.80
CA TRP A 41 5.62 -2.60 -8.45
C TRP A 41 6.38 -1.25 -8.44
N MET A 42 6.84 -0.73 -9.60
CA MET A 42 7.86 0.32 -9.67
C MET A 42 7.40 1.59 -10.39
N SER A 43 6.58 2.39 -9.70
CA SER A 43 6.20 3.73 -10.17
C SER A 43 7.33 4.76 -9.97
N GLU A 44 7.16 5.97 -10.54
CA GLU A 44 8.08 7.10 -10.35
C GLU A 44 8.16 7.55 -8.87
N TYR A 45 7.08 7.32 -8.10
CA TYR A 45 7.06 7.49 -6.64
C TYR A 45 7.96 6.46 -5.93
N ASN A 46 7.98 5.21 -6.40
CA ASN A 46 8.88 4.18 -5.86
C ASN A 46 10.34 4.52 -6.18
N MET A 47 10.65 4.89 -7.44
CA MET A 47 12.00 5.30 -7.87
C MET A 47 12.58 6.41 -6.98
N THR A 48 11.81 7.48 -6.76
CA THR A 48 12.23 8.64 -5.95
C THR A 48 12.39 8.29 -4.47
N THR A 49 11.43 7.56 -3.89
CA THR A 49 11.45 7.23 -2.46
C THR A 49 12.48 6.15 -2.10
N ARG A 50 12.60 5.08 -2.88
CA ARG A 50 13.58 3.99 -2.66
C ARG A 50 15.02 4.47 -2.93
N GLY A 51 15.24 5.20 -4.02
CA GLY A 51 16.53 5.86 -4.30
C GLY A 51 16.92 6.88 -3.22
N GLY A 52 15.93 7.66 -2.75
CA GLY A 52 16.07 8.54 -1.60
C GLY A 52 16.53 7.81 -0.33
N SER A 53 15.91 6.68 0.02
CA SER A 53 16.30 5.88 1.18
C SER A 53 17.69 5.25 1.04
N LYS A 54 18.03 4.70 -0.14
CA LYS A 54 19.33 4.07 -0.43
C LYS A 54 20.49 5.04 -0.23
N VAL A 55 20.39 6.24 -0.81
CA VAL A 55 21.44 7.28 -0.69
C VAL A 55 21.55 7.84 0.73
N ASN A 56 20.44 7.90 1.48
CA ASN A 56 20.47 8.29 2.90
C ASN A 56 20.91 7.14 3.84
N ASN A 57 21.24 5.95 3.31
CA ASN A 57 21.71 4.78 4.04
C ASN A 57 20.79 4.38 5.22
N ASN A 58 19.48 4.54 5.02
CA ASN A 58 18.48 4.40 6.08
C ASN A 58 18.14 2.92 6.31
N SER A 59 18.79 2.29 7.29
CA SER A 59 18.73 0.85 7.62
C SER A 59 17.37 0.29 8.06
N LEU A 60 16.30 1.05 7.82
CA LEU A 60 14.91 0.74 8.17
C LEU A 60 14.03 0.44 6.96
N SER A 61 14.58 0.52 5.75
CA SER A 61 13.89 0.14 4.51
C SER A 61 14.70 -0.85 3.70
N SER A 62 14.06 -1.96 3.31
CA SER A 62 14.36 -2.63 2.06
C SER A 62 14.46 -1.61 0.91
N GLU A 63 15.48 -1.71 0.08
CA GLU A 63 15.56 -0.88 -1.14
C GLU A 63 14.82 -1.54 -2.32
N PHE A 64 14.27 -2.74 -2.12
CA PHE A 64 13.34 -3.46 -2.98
C PHE A 64 11.89 -3.44 -2.44
N GLU A 65 10.93 -3.99 -3.19
CA GLU A 65 9.51 -4.00 -2.81
C GLU A 65 9.08 -5.29 -2.07
N GLU A 66 9.15 -5.28 -0.72
CA GLU A 66 8.73 -6.39 0.18
C GLU A 66 7.37 -7.01 -0.16
N CYS A 67 6.40 -6.19 -0.60
CA CYS A 67 5.05 -6.67 -0.91
C CYS A 67 4.99 -7.66 -2.09
N PHE A 68 6.02 -7.71 -2.95
CA PHE A 68 6.18 -8.79 -3.93
C PHE A 68 6.53 -10.12 -3.25
N LEU A 69 7.41 -10.13 -2.23
CA LEU A 69 7.75 -11.34 -1.48
C LEU A 69 6.49 -11.93 -0.78
N GLU A 70 5.69 -11.07 -0.15
CA GLU A 70 4.39 -11.47 0.43
C GLU A 70 3.42 -12.07 -0.60
N SER A 71 3.48 -11.60 -1.86
CA SER A 71 2.60 -12.04 -2.94
C SER A 71 3.06 -13.37 -3.55
N ILE A 72 4.35 -13.54 -3.79
CA ILE A 72 4.91 -14.74 -4.43
C ILE A 72 5.08 -15.91 -3.45
N GLU A 73 5.35 -15.69 -2.16
CA GLU A 73 5.53 -16.76 -1.17
C GLU A 73 4.38 -17.81 -1.19
N PRO A 74 3.09 -17.44 -1.11
CA PRO A 74 1.98 -18.38 -1.19
C PRO A 74 1.77 -19.01 -2.58
N ALA A 75 2.45 -18.51 -3.62
CA ALA A 75 2.37 -19.00 -5.00
C ALA A 75 3.48 -20.01 -5.35
N LEU A 76 4.66 -19.95 -4.72
CA LEU A 76 5.88 -20.70 -5.12
C LEU A 76 5.64 -22.20 -5.41
N ALA A 77 4.89 -22.90 -4.55
CA ALA A 77 4.59 -24.32 -4.75
C ALA A 77 3.69 -24.60 -5.97
N ALA A 78 2.77 -23.67 -6.28
CA ALA A 78 1.90 -23.76 -7.44
C ALA A 78 2.66 -23.41 -8.75
N LEU A 79 3.59 -22.44 -8.70
CA LEU A 79 4.50 -22.15 -9.82
C LEU A 79 5.29 -23.40 -10.24
N VAL A 80 5.84 -24.15 -9.27
CA VAL A 80 6.54 -25.42 -9.55
C VAL A 80 5.60 -26.49 -10.11
N ALA A 81 4.42 -26.68 -9.49
CA ALA A 81 3.47 -27.71 -9.91
C ALA A 81 2.93 -27.49 -11.33
N ASN A 82 2.59 -26.25 -11.65
CA ASN A 82 1.99 -25.83 -12.93
C ASN A 82 3.05 -25.37 -13.96
N LYS A 83 4.34 -25.30 -13.57
CA LYS A 83 5.50 -24.90 -14.40
C LYS A 83 5.44 -23.47 -14.93
N ILE A 84 4.79 -22.58 -14.19
CA ILE A 84 4.57 -21.18 -14.53
C ILE A 84 5.86 -20.39 -14.27
N LYS A 85 6.27 -19.58 -15.25
CA LYS A 85 7.45 -18.70 -15.14
C LYS A 85 7.07 -17.28 -14.71
N VAL A 86 8.02 -16.54 -14.15
CA VAL A 86 7.79 -15.21 -13.57
C VAL A 86 8.80 -14.18 -14.09
N ALA A 87 8.34 -12.98 -14.42
CA ALA A 87 9.19 -11.81 -14.66
C ALA A 87 8.57 -10.54 -14.05
N VAL A 88 9.30 -9.85 -13.15
CA VAL A 88 8.79 -8.70 -12.39
C VAL A 88 9.85 -7.60 -12.21
N ASN A 89 9.41 -6.36 -11.97
CA ASN A 89 10.29 -5.19 -11.73
C ASN A 89 10.39 -4.80 -10.23
N ALA A 90 10.12 -5.74 -9.33
CA ALA A 90 10.02 -5.51 -7.88
C ALA A 90 11.37 -5.25 -7.15
N GLY A 91 12.51 -5.32 -7.85
CA GLY A 91 13.83 -5.04 -7.27
C GLY A 91 14.01 -3.58 -6.83
N ALA A 92 13.19 -2.67 -7.38
CA ALA A 92 13.21 -1.23 -7.15
C ALA A 92 14.60 -0.58 -7.21
N SER A 93 15.28 -0.42 -6.08
CA SER A 93 16.63 0.16 -5.98
C SER A 93 17.68 -0.82 -5.44
N ASP A 94 17.36 -2.10 -5.25
CA ASP A 94 18.35 -3.16 -4.95
C ASP A 94 17.83 -4.56 -5.34
N THR A 95 17.97 -4.87 -6.63
CA THR A 95 17.53 -6.15 -7.22
C THR A 95 18.32 -7.35 -6.70
N GLU A 96 19.59 -7.16 -6.30
CA GLU A 96 20.43 -8.23 -5.78
C GLU A 96 19.99 -8.65 -4.36
N LYS A 97 19.67 -7.70 -3.47
CA LYS A 97 19.04 -8.02 -2.18
C LYS A 97 17.71 -8.75 -2.34
N LEU A 98 16.87 -8.36 -3.30
CA LEU A 98 15.62 -9.09 -3.58
C LEU A 98 15.88 -10.52 -4.06
N TYR A 99 16.87 -10.70 -4.94
CA TYR A 99 17.31 -12.03 -5.37
C TYR A 99 17.76 -12.89 -4.19
N HIS A 100 18.54 -12.34 -3.25
CA HIS A 100 18.96 -13.08 -2.05
C HIS A 100 17.78 -13.47 -1.17
N ALA A 101 16.87 -12.54 -0.87
CA ALA A 101 15.69 -12.79 -0.05
C ALA A 101 14.76 -13.86 -0.65
N LEU A 102 14.50 -13.81 -1.96
CA LEU A 102 13.69 -14.81 -2.64
C LEU A 102 14.41 -16.17 -2.76
N SER A 103 15.73 -16.17 -2.96
CA SER A 103 16.53 -17.41 -3.00
C SER A 103 16.54 -18.14 -1.67
N GLU A 104 16.64 -17.41 -0.56
CA GLU A 104 16.49 -17.99 0.78
C GLU A 104 15.07 -18.53 1.00
N MET A 105 14.03 -17.78 0.63
CA MET A 105 12.63 -18.23 0.73
C MET A 105 12.37 -19.52 -0.06
N VAL A 106 12.87 -19.61 -1.30
CA VAL A 106 12.77 -20.81 -2.18
C VAL A 106 13.49 -22.00 -1.55
N LYS A 107 14.72 -21.80 -1.07
CA LYS A 107 15.55 -22.81 -0.40
C LYS A 107 14.89 -23.31 0.89
N ASN A 108 14.33 -22.41 1.71
CA ASN A 108 13.67 -22.74 2.97
C ASN A 108 12.35 -23.51 2.77
N LYS A 109 11.73 -23.42 1.58
CA LYS A 109 10.60 -24.28 1.17
C LYS A 109 11.02 -25.58 0.46
N GLY A 110 12.32 -25.82 0.28
CA GLY A 110 12.85 -27.03 -0.37
C GLY A 110 12.55 -27.12 -1.87
N LEU A 111 12.41 -25.98 -2.56
CA LEU A 111 12.08 -25.90 -3.99
C LEU A 111 13.34 -25.67 -4.85
N ASP A 112 13.40 -26.30 -6.02
CA ASP A 112 14.46 -26.12 -7.03
C ASP A 112 13.95 -25.17 -8.14
N LEU A 113 13.86 -23.87 -7.83
CA LEU A 113 13.49 -22.80 -8.77
C LEU A 113 14.71 -21.97 -9.13
N LYS A 114 14.96 -21.76 -10.42
CA LYS A 114 16.11 -20.96 -10.89
C LYS A 114 15.75 -19.49 -10.95
N ILE A 115 16.37 -18.70 -10.09
CA ILE A 115 16.18 -17.25 -10.04
C ILE A 115 17.36 -16.58 -10.76
N ALA A 116 17.04 -15.67 -11.69
CA ALA A 116 17.97 -14.74 -12.32
C ALA A 116 17.60 -13.31 -11.93
N TRP A 117 18.54 -12.37 -12.08
CA TRP A 117 18.22 -10.95 -11.93
C TRP A 117 18.90 -10.07 -12.99
N VAL A 118 18.24 -8.95 -13.33
CA VAL A 118 18.68 -7.97 -14.32
C VAL A 118 19.15 -6.71 -13.60
N GLY A 119 20.33 -6.22 -13.98
CA GLY A 119 20.97 -5.02 -13.44
C GLY A 119 21.41 -4.05 -14.53
N GLY A 120 21.93 -2.90 -14.08
CA GLY A 120 22.39 -1.81 -14.95
C GLY A 120 21.39 -0.67 -15.12
N ASP A 121 20.23 -0.72 -14.46
CA ASP A 121 19.26 0.37 -14.47
C ASP A 121 19.73 1.57 -13.62
N GLU A 122 20.49 1.33 -12.54
CA GLU A 122 21.16 2.37 -11.75
C GLU A 122 22.27 3.07 -12.56
N VAL A 123 22.11 4.37 -12.81
CA VAL A 123 22.96 5.13 -13.76
C VAL A 123 23.42 6.49 -13.23
N ILE A 124 23.41 6.70 -11.91
CA ILE A 124 23.80 8.00 -11.31
C ILE A 124 25.22 8.43 -11.68
N ASP A 125 26.20 7.51 -11.70
CA ASP A 125 27.58 7.81 -12.12
C ASP A 125 27.65 8.27 -13.58
N VAL A 126 26.89 7.61 -14.46
CA VAL A 126 26.82 7.92 -15.90
C VAL A 126 26.20 9.30 -16.11
N VAL A 127 25.09 9.60 -15.40
CA VAL A 127 24.42 10.89 -15.43
C VAL A 127 25.33 12.00 -14.89
N GLN A 128 26.01 11.79 -13.76
CA GLN A 128 26.93 12.79 -13.20
C GLN A 128 28.13 13.05 -14.12
N GLU A 129 28.71 12.03 -14.75
CA GLU A 129 29.83 12.23 -15.67
C GLU A 129 29.40 12.93 -16.97
N ALA A 130 28.23 12.59 -17.51
CA ALA A 130 27.64 13.28 -18.65
C ALA A 130 27.30 14.75 -18.34
N ILE A 131 26.83 15.07 -17.13
CA ILE A 131 26.65 16.47 -16.69
C ILE A 131 28.00 17.21 -16.62
N LYS A 132 29.07 16.56 -16.13
CA LYS A 132 30.43 17.15 -16.07
C LYS A 132 31.05 17.37 -17.45
N SER A 133 30.79 16.47 -18.41
CA SER A 133 31.26 16.60 -19.80
C SER A 133 30.48 17.64 -20.61
N GLY A 134 29.30 18.07 -20.12
CA GLY A 134 28.47 19.13 -20.69
C GLY A 134 27.26 18.64 -21.48
N GLU A 135 26.84 17.37 -21.33
CA GLU A 135 25.63 16.86 -21.96
C GLU A 135 24.35 17.50 -21.38
N SER A 136 23.40 17.80 -22.25
CA SER A 136 22.15 18.47 -21.90
C SER A 136 21.04 17.46 -21.59
N PHE A 137 20.91 17.07 -20.32
CA PHE A 137 19.74 16.31 -19.83
C PHE A 137 18.47 17.17 -19.85
N ARG A 138 17.87 17.30 -21.04
CA ARG A 138 16.64 18.04 -21.27
C ARG A 138 15.45 17.29 -20.66
N SER A 139 14.65 17.99 -19.87
CA SER A 139 13.41 17.45 -19.29
C SER A 139 12.42 17.05 -20.39
N LEU A 140 11.86 15.84 -20.30
CA LEU A 140 10.80 15.39 -21.20
C LEU A 140 9.47 16.09 -20.94
N THR A 141 9.22 16.61 -19.73
CA THR A 141 7.97 17.29 -19.36
C THR A 141 8.06 18.80 -19.61
N THR A 142 9.00 19.48 -18.96
CA THR A 142 9.17 20.94 -19.00
C THR A 142 9.91 21.45 -20.24
N GLY A 143 10.73 20.60 -20.88
CA GLY A 143 11.60 20.99 -21.99
C GLY A 143 12.81 21.88 -21.62
N LYS A 144 13.05 22.13 -20.32
CA LYS A 144 14.21 22.86 -19.78
C LYS A 144 15.46 21.96 -19.70
N ASN A 145 16.64 22.53 -19.46
CA ASN A 145 17.89 21.81 -19.17
C ASN A 145 18.02 21.53 -17.65
N ILE A 146 18.69 20.43 -17.26
CA ILE A 146 18.88 20.08 -15.84
C ILE A 146 19.65 21.15 -15.05
N SER A 147 20.49 21.96 -15.71
CA SER A 147 21.13 23.13 -15.10
C SER A 147 20.15 24.24 -14.69
N GLU A 148 18.91 24.23 -15.20
CA GLU A 148 17.82 25.12 -14.80
C GLU A 148 16.95 24.53 -13.68
N TRP A 149 17.19 23.29 -13.25
CA TRP A 149 16.36 22.60 -12.25
C TRP A 149 16.47 23.22 -10.86
N GLY A 150 17.68 23.63 -10.46
CA GLY A 150 17.94 24.20 -9.13
C GLY A 150 18.06 23.18 -7.99
N HIS A 151 18.16 21.88 -8.33
CA HIS A 151 18.37 20.76 -7.39
C HIS A 151 19.55 19.90 -7.85
N GLU A 152 20.28 19.33 -6.89
CA GLU A 152 21.45 18.46 -7.13
C GLU A 152 21.01 16.99 -7.33
N PRO A 153 21.36 16.33 -8.46
CA PRO A 153 21.09 14.91 -8.70
C PRO A 153 21.73 13.99 -7.64
N MET A 154 20.90 13.30 -6.86
CA MET A 154 21.36 12.37 -5.81
C MET A 154 21.29 10.89 -6.24
N TYR A 155 20.40 10.54 -7.17
CA TYR A 155 20.19 9.17 -7.64
C TYR A 155 19.57 9.17 -9.04
N ALA A 156 19.78 8.13 -9.84
CA ALA A 156 19.18 8.04 -11.18
C ALA A 156 18.99 6.59 -11.63
N GLN A 157 17.85 6.30 -12.25
CA GLN A 157 17.52 4.99 -12.81
C GLN A 157 16.95 5.12 -14.23
N CYS A 158 17.44 4.31 -15.17
CA CYS A 158 16.94 4.24 -16.54
C CYS A 158 16.00 3.05 -16.78
N TYR A 159 15.23 3.09 -17.88
CA TYR A 159 14.18 2.12 -18.17
C TYR A 159 14.74 1.02 -19.09
N LEU A 160 15.21 -0.08 -18.52
CA LEU A 160 15.79 -1.19 -19.29
C LEU A 160 14.77 -1.91 -20.19
N GLY A 161 15.26 -2.46 -21.30
CA GLY A 161 14.48 -3.25 -22.26
C GLY A 161 14.35 -4.74 -21.90
N CYS A 162 13.64 -5.50 -22.72
CA CYS A 162 13.22 -6.87 -22.48
C CYS A 162 14.37 -7.90 -22.57
N TRP A 163 15.46 -7.58 -23.26
CA TRP A 163 16.45 -8.58 -23.67
C TRP A 163 17.24 -9.23 -22.52
N GLY A 164 17.44 -8.57 -21.38
CA GLY A 164 17.99 -9.22 -20.19
C GLY A 164 17.10 -10.33 -19.64
N ILE A 165 15.77 -10.14 -19.71
CA ILE A 165 14.78 -11.13 -19.30
C ILE A 165 14.72 -12.29 -20.32
N VAL A 166 14.82 -11.99 -21.61
CA VAL A 166 14.91 -13.03 -22.67
C VAL A 166 16.14 -13.91 -22.47
N GLU A 167 17.30 -13.33 -22.16
CA GLU A 167 18.53 -14.09 -21.89
C GLU A 167 18.46 -14.91 -20.58
N ALA A 168 17.83 -14.38 -19.53
CA ALA A 168 17.54 -15.16 -18.32
C ALA A 168 16.70 -16.42 -18.62
N PHE A 169 15.60 -16.27 -19.38
CA PHE A 169 14.76 -17.41 -19.76
C PHE A 169 15.47 -18.37 -20.74
N ASN A 170 16.31 -17.87 -21.67
CA ASN A 170 17.14 -18.69 -22.55
C ASN A 170 18.18 -19.51 -21.77
N ALA A 171 18.82 -18.93 -20.75
CA ALA A 171 19.68 -19.64 -19.80
C ALA A 171 18.92 -20.66 -18.92
N GLY A 172 17.59 -20.56 -18.85
CA GLY A 172 16.71 -21.50 -18.17
C GLY A 172 16.29 -21.07 -16.76
N ALA A 173 16.26 -19.77 -16.47
CA ALA A 173 15.61 -19.24 -15.28
C ALA A 173 14.09 -19.54 -15.27
N ASP A 174 13.53 -19.66 -14.08
CA ASP A 174 12.09 -19.81 -13.80
C ASP A 174 11.49 -18.51 -13.26
N ILE A 175 12.27 -17.73 -12.51
CA ILE A 175 11.92 -16.40 -12.01
C ILE A 175 13.00 -15.41 -12.46
N VAL A 176 12.58 -14.25 -12.99
CA VAL A 176 13.47 -13.14 -13.34
C VAL A 176 13.05 -11.90 -12.56
N LEU A 177 14.01 -11.34 -11.82
CA LEU A 177 13.83 -10.14 -11.01
C LEU A 177 14.54 -8.96 -11.69
N CYS A 178 13.87 -7.82 -11.82
CA CYS A 178 14.44 -6.62 -12.43
C CYS A 178 14.41 -5.45 -11.45
N GLY A 179 15.35 -4.51 -11.62
CA GLY A 179 15.18 -3.13 -11.18
C GLY A 179 14.21 -2.40 -12.11
N ARG A 180 14.53 -1.17 -12.52
CA ARG A 180 13.69 -0.45 -13.50
C ARG A 180 13.87 -0.98 -14.94
N VAL A 181 12.97 -1.87 -15.34
CA VAL A 181 12.62 -2.08 -16.77
C VAL A 181 11.47 -1.16 -17.18
N ALA A 182 11.27 -0.97 -18.48
CA ALA A 182 10.00 -0.44 -19.00
C ALA A 182 8.87 -1.46 -18.76
N ASP A 183 7.66 -0.96 -18.49
CA ASP A 183 6.61 -1.72 -17.80
C ASP A 183 6.07 -2.92 -18.61
N ALA A 184 6.01 -2.78 -19.94
CA ALA A 184 5.65 -3.85 -20.86
C ALA A 184 6.79 -4.85 -21.13
N SER A 185 8.05 -4.51 -20.86
CA SER A 185 9.21 -5.31 -21.28
C SER A 185 9.27 -6.73 -20.67
N PRO A 186 8.74 -7.02 -19.46
CA PRO A 186 8.47 -8.39 -19.02
C PRO A 186 7.53 -9.18 -19.95
N SER A 187 6.43 -8.57 -20.40
CA SER A 187 5.47 -9.21 -21.33
C SER A 187 6.08 -9.43 -22.71
N ILE A 188 6.82 -8.43 -23.24
CA ILE A 188 7.58 -8.55 -24.48
C ILE A 188 8.59 -9.70 -24.38
N ALA A 189 9.32 -9.81 -23.25
CA ALA A 189 10.29 -10.87 -23.03
C ALA A 189 9.66 -12.27 -23.02
N CYS A 190 8.49 -12.43 -22.38
CA CYS A 190 7.78 -13.71 -22.34
C CYS A 190 7.40 -14.19 -23.75
N ALA A 191 6.93 -13.28 -24.62
CA ALA A 191 6.58 -13.61 -26.00
C ALA A 191 7.81 -13.86 -26.88
N ALA A 192 8.81 -12.98 -26.86
CA ALA A 192 10.05 -13.15 -27.61
C ALA A 192 10.80 -14.43 -27.20
N TYR A 193 10.83 -14.78 -25.90
CA TYR A 193 11.37 -16.05 -25.43
C TYR A 193 10.57 -17.26 -25.94
N THR A 194 9.23 -17.19 -25.97
CA THR A 194 8.39 -18.33 -26.35
C THR A 194 8.49 -18.61 -27.84
N TYR A 195 8.31 -17.58 -28.67
CA TYR A 195 8.29 -17.70 -30.14
C TYR A 195 9.67 -17.53 -30.81
N LYS A 196 10.71 -17.25 -30.02
CA LYS A 196 12.12 -17.06 -30.48
C LYS A 196 12.31 -15.89 -31.46
N TRP A 197 11.49 -14.85 -31.29
CA TRP A 197 11.67 -13.57 -31.98
C TRP A 197 13.02 -12.93 -31.65
N GLN A 198 13.55 -12.18 -32.62
CA GLN A 198 14.78 -11.40 -32.55
C GLN A 198 14.44 -9.90 -32.40
N ARG A 199 15.44 -9.02 -32.44
CA ARG A 199 15.24 -7.56 -32.30
C ARG A 199 14.59 -6.94 -33.54
N GLU A 200 14.71 -7.63 -34.66
CA GLU A 200 14.27 -7.21 -35.98
C GLU A 200 12.78 -7.53 -36.22
N ASP A 201 12.15 -8.36 -35.38
CA ASP A 201 10.72 -8.73 -35.41
C ASP A 201 9.83 -7.59 -34.84
N LEU A 202 10.08 -6.35 -35.29
CA LEU A 202 9.49 -5.13 -34.73
C LEU A 202 7.96 -5.10 -34.77
N SER A 203 7.33 -5.79 -35.72
CA SER A 203 5.86 -5.91 -35.77
C SER A 203 5.31 -6.71 -34.59
N GLN A 204 5.95 -7.83 -34.28
CA GLN A 204 5.60 -8.72 -33.18
C GLN A 204 5.86 -8.03 -31.84
N LEU A 205 7.03 -7.40 -31.71
CA LEU A 205 7.43 -6.64 -30.52
C LEU A 205 6.46 -5.47 -30.26
N ALA A 206 6.04 -4.72 -31.29
CA ALA A 206 5.12 -3.59 -31.13
C ALA A 206 3.70 -4.04 -30.72
N HIS A 207 3.18 -5.14 -31.29
CA HIS A 207 1.90 -5.67 -30.84
C HIS A 207 1.98 -6.14 -29.38
N VAL A 208 3.04 -6.86 -28.97
CA VAL A 208 3.18 -7.32 -27.58
C VAL A 208 3.56 -6.20 -26.61
N PHE A 209 4.17 -5.10 -27.06
CA PHE A 209 4.30 -3.88 -26.27
C PHE A 209 2.92 -3.34 -25.88
N VAL A 210 2.04 -3.15 -26.86
CA VAL A 210 0.65 -2.72 -26.60
C VAL A 210 -0.12 -3.78 -25.79
N ALA A 211 0.16 -5.08 -25.97
CA ALA A 211 -0.41 -6.13 -25.15
C ALA A 211 0.04 -6.04 -23.68
N GLY A 212 1.34 -5.82 -23.44
CA GLY A 212 1.91 -5.60 -22.10
C GLY A 212 1.25 -4.43 -21.39
N HIS A 213 0.96 -3.35 -22.12
CA HIS A 213 0.21 -2.20 -21.63
C HIS A 213 -1.24 -2.52 -21.19
N PHE A 214 -1.84 -3.61 -21.68
CA PHE A 214 -3.11 -4.13 -21.14
C PHE A 214 -2.96 -5.00 -19.88
N LEU A 215 -1.74 -5.48 -19.56
CA LEU A 215 -1.42 -6.18 -18.31
C LEU A 215 -0.90 -5.23 -17.20
N GLU A 216 -0.29 -4.11 -17.60
CA GLU A 216 0.07 -3.00 -16.72
C GLU A 216 -1.15 -2.49 -15.92
N CYS A 217 -0.89 -1.96 -14.72
CA CYS A 217 -1.92 -1.55 -13.77
C CYS A 217 -2.99 -2.61 -13.41
N SER A 218 -2.76 -3.89 -13.75
CA SER A 218 -3.53 -5.02 -13.22
C SER A 218 -5.02 -4.93 -13.58
N THR A 219 -5.93 -4.73 -12.63
CA THR A 219 -7.38 -4.81 -12.84
C THR A 219 -7.98 -3.68 -13.68
N TYR A 220 -7.20 -2.73 -14.20
CA TYR A 220 -7.74 -1.58 -14.95
C TYR A 220 -8.48 -2.02 -16.23
N VAL A 221 -7.87 -2.86 -17.07
CA VAL A 221 -8.52 -3.39 -18.29
C VAL A 221 -9.73 -4.30 -17.99
N THR A 222 -9.82 -4.81 -16.75
CA THR A 222 -10.95 -5.63 -16.28
C THR A 222 -12.03 -4.84 -15.52
N GLY A 223 -11.91 -3.51 -15.47
CA GLY A 223 -12.91 -2.58 -14.93
C GLY A 223 -12.42 -1.61 -13.84
N GLY A 224 -11.19 -1.75 -13.35
CA GLY A 224 -10.59 -0.85 -12.35
C GLY A 224 -10.38 0.56 -12.92
N ASN A 225 -10.74 1.60 -12.14
CA ASN A 225 -10.68 3.01 -12.56
C ASN A 225 -11.36 3.32 -13.92
N PHE A 226 -12.30 2.47 -14.35
CA PHE A 226 -13.12 2.71 -15.53
C PHE A 226 -14.26 3.68 -15.21
N SER A 227 -14.37 4.79 -15.94
CA SER A 227 -15.46 5.78 -15.76
C SER A 227 -16.87 5.20 -16.02
N GLY A 228 -16.97 4.01 -16.62
CA GLY A 228 -18.20 3.24 -16.73
C GLY A 228 -18.51 2.28 -15.56
N PHE A 229 -17.85 2.40 -14.41
CA PHE A 229 -17.96 1.49 -13.24
C PHE A 229 -19.39 1.04 -12.85
N LYS A 230 -20.41 1.86 -13.16
CA LYS A 230 -21.83 1.55 -12.91
C LYS A 230 -22.40 0.39 -13.73
N SER A 231 -21.68 -0.10 -14.74
CA SER A 231 -22.03 -1.31 -15.52
C SER A 231 -21.29 -2.57 -15.08
N LEU A 232 -20.39 -2.50 -14.09
CA LEU A 232 -19.61 -3.66 -13.65
C LEU A 232 -20.51 -4.79 -13.11
N PRO A 233 -20.21 -6.06 -13.43
CA PRO A 233 -21.10 -7.18 -13.13
C PRO A 233 -21.02 -7.64 -11.67
N GLY A 234 -21.98 -8.47 -11.29
CA GLY A 234 -21.96 -9.21 -10.02
C GLY A 234 -22.07 -8.28 -8.81
N LYS A 235 -21.14 -8.42 -7.87
CA LYS A 235 -21.02 -7.50 -6.72
C LYS A 235 -19.80 -6.58 -6.84
N SER A 236 -18.91 -6.83 -7.80
CA SER A 236 -17.67 -6.06 -8.03
C SER A 236 -16.80 -5.92 -6.78
N LEU A 237 -16.71 -6.99 -5.98
CA LEU A 237 -15.93 -7.03 -4.73
C LEU A 237 -14.50 -7.52 -4.96
N SER A 238 -14.29 -8.36 -5.98
CA SER A 238 -12.96 -8.85 -6.35
C SER A 238 -12.86 -8.94 -7.87
N LEU A 239 -12.38 -7.87 -8.50
CA LEU A 239 -12.12 -7.85 -9.93
C LEU A 239 -11.08 -8.94 -10.29
N SER A 240 -11.36 -9.64 -11.39
CA SER A 240 -10.44 -10.56 -12.04
C SER A 240 -9.18 -9.84 -12.50
N PHE A 241 -8.00 -10.45 -12.30
CA PHE A 241 -6.79 -10.00 -12.98
C PHE A 241 -6.87 -10.25 -14.51
N PRO A 242 -6.17 -9.47 -15.34
CA PRO A 242 -6.16 -9.66 -16.78
C PRO A 242 -5.26 -10.83 -17.20
N ILE A 243 -5.60 -11.43 -18.34
CA ILE A 243 -4.82 -12.47 -19.01
C ILE A 243 -4.76 -12.11 -20.50
N LEU A 244 -3.58 -12.19 -21.10
CA LEU A 244 -3.39 -12.15 -22.55
C LEU A 244 -3.39 -13.55 -23.13
N GLU A 245 -3.96 -13.68 -24.32
CA GLU A 245 -3.74 -14.79 -25.25
C GLU A 245 -3.05 -14.21 -26.48
N ILE A 246 -1.79 -14.57 -26.71
CA ILE A 246 -0.92 -14.02 -27.77
C ILE A 246 -0.65 -15.10 -28.82
N GLU A 247 -0.78 -14.76 -30.09
CA GLU A 247 -0.46 -15.61 -31.25
C GLU A 247 0.99 -15.38 -31.71
N SER A 248 1.56 -16.32 -32.49
CA SER A 248 2.96 -16.27 -32.92
C SER A 248 3.31 -15.13 -33.91
N ASP A 249 2.29 -14.46 -34.45
CA ASP A 249 2.42 -13.23 -35.25
C ASP A 249 2.43 -11.95 -34.42
N GLY A 250 2.20 -12.05 -33.10
CA GLY A 250 2.10 -10.96 -32.14
C GLY A 250 0.68 -10.46 -31.90
N THR A 251 -0.32 -10.84 -32.71
CA THR A 251 -1.71 -10.44 -32.46
C THR A 251 -2.26 -11.13 -31.20
N PHE A 252 -3.19 -10.47 -30.50
CA PHE A 252 -3.58 -10.93 -29.17
C PHE A 252 -5.04 -10.66 -28.81
N ILE A 253 -5.55 -11.44 -27.86
CA ILE A 253 -6.84 -11.28 -27.21
C ILE A 253 -6.61 -10.94 -25.74
N VAL A 254 -7.24 -9.86 -25.27
CA VAL A 254 -7.38 -9.58 -23.84
C VAL A 254 -8.56 -10.41 -23.31
N THR A 255 -8.33 -11.11 -22.20
CA THR A 255 -9.34 -11.83 -21.41
C THR A 255 -9.03 -11.65 -19.92
N LYS A 256 -9.73 -12.37 -19.02
CA LYS A 256 -9.63 -12.20 -17.57
C LYS A 256 -9.67 -13.51 -16.79
N GLN A 257 -9.19 -13.46 -15.55
CA GLN A 257 -9.28 -14.55 -14.56
C GLN A 257 -10.72 -15.06 -14.43
N SER A 258 -10.85 -16.39 -14.42
CA SER A 258 -12.11 -17.11 -14.29
C SER A 258 -12.76 -16.93 -12.91
N GLY A 259 -14.08 -17.12 -12.84
CA GLY A 259 -14.83 -17.18 -11.57
C GLY A 259 -14.88 -15.91 -10.73
N ARG A 260 -14.45 -14.74 -11.24
CA ARG A 260 -14.42 -13.45 -10.51
C ARG A 260 -15.19 -12.33 -11.19
N ASP A 261 -15.49 -11.27 -10.42
CA ASP A 261 -16.14 -10.05 -10.90
C ASP A 261 -15.28 -9.31 -11.96
N GLY A 262 -15.77 -8.17 -12.46
CA GLY A 262 -15.14 -7.40 -13.54
C GLY A 262 -15.54 -7.87 -14.93
N MET A 263 -15.17 -7.11 -15.95
CA MET A 263 -15.50 -7.35 -17.36
C MET A 263 -14.32 -7.02 -18.27
N VAL A 264 -14.20 -7.69 -19.41
CA VAL A 264 -13.31 -7.24 -20.51
C VAL A 264 -14.15 -6.88 -21.73
N THR A 265 -14.14 -5.60 -22.08
CA THR A 265 -14.95 -5.03 -23.16
C THR A 265 -14.15 -4.05 -23.99
N ILE A 266 -14.67 -3.68 -25.17
CA ILE A 266 -14.07 -2.64 -26.02
C ILE A 266 -13.82 -1.36 -25.21
N ASP A 267 -14.71 -0.98 -24.30
CA ASP A 267 -14.59 0.27 -23.54
C ASP A 267 -13.65 0.19 -22.33
N THR A 268 -13.50 -0.97 -21.67
CA THR A 268 -12.43 -1.15 -20.67
C THR A 268 -11.06 -1.25 -21.31
N CYS A 269 -10.95 -1.81 -22.52
CA CYS A 269 -9.76 -1.75 -23.35
C CYS A 269 -9.45 -0.32 -23.82
N LYS A 270 -10.41 0.43 -24.37
CA LYS A 270 -10.20 1.87 -24.68
C LYS A 270 -9.71 2.64 -23.46
N ALA A 271 -10.31 2.41 -22.29
CA ALA A 271 -9.90 3.07 -21.06
C ALA A 271 -8.44 2.79 -20.71
N GLN A 272 -8.00 1.52 -20.72
CA GLN A 272 -6.60 1.19 -20.42
C GLN A 272 -5.64 1.73 -21.50
N LEU A 273 -5.91 1.54 -22.79
CA LEU A 273 -5.04 2.04 -23.87
C LEU A 273 -4.85 3.56 -23.86
N LEU A 274 -5.85 4.31 -23.37
CA LEU A 274 -5.81 5.76 -23.27
C LEU A 274 -5.18 6.26 -21.97
N TYR A 275 -4.57 5.39 -21.16
CA TYR A 275 -3.85 5.73 -19.95
C TYR A 275 -2.33 5.79 -20.22
N GLU A 276 -1.63 6.77 -19.67
CA GLU A 276 -0.16 6.97 -19.76
C GLU A 276 0.48 7.10 -21.17
N ILE A 277 -0.27 6.99 -22.27
CA ILE A 277 0.24 7.29 -23.62
C ILE A 277 0.46 8.79 -23.83
N GLN A 278 1.52 9.15 -24.55
CA GLN A 278 1.95 10.55 -24.75
C GLN A 278 1.61 11.12 -26.14
N GLY A 279 1.20 10.28 -27.08
CA GLY A 279 1.04 10.64 -28.49
C GLY A 279 0.71 9.42 -29.38
N PRO A 280 0.57 9.60 -30.70
CA PRO A 280 0.37 8.50 -31.64
C PRO A 280 1.52 7.50 -31.69
N TYR A 281 2.76 7.92 -31.37
CA TYR A 281 3.93 7.06 -31.23
C TYR A 281 4.20 6.78 -29.75
N TYR A 282 4.02 5.53 -29.34
CA TYR A 282 4.27 5.06 -27.99
C TYR A 282 5.68 4.47 -27.93
N TYR A 283 6.51 4.93 -27.00
CA TYR A 283 7.95 4.64 -26.96
C TYR A 283 8.31 3.62 -25.88
N ASN A 284 9.06 2.59 -26.25
CA ASN A 284 9.73 1.62 -25.38
C ASN A 284 11.21 1.47 -25.84
N SER A 285 12.07 0.93 -24.98
CA SER A 285 13.50 0.76 -25.26
C SER A 285 13.80 -0.28 -26.36
N ASP A 286 12.90 -1.23 -26.58
CA ASP A 286 13.03 -2.35 -27.52
C ASP A 286 12.32 -2.09 -28.87
N VAL A 287 11.28 -1.26 -28.89
CA VAL A 287 10.44 -0.95 -30.06
C VAL A 287 9.63 0.34 -29.86
N VAL A 288 9.14 0.94 -30.93
CA VAL A 288 8.15 2.04 -30.87
C VAL A 288 6.87 1.60 -31.57
N ALA A 289 5.73 1.66 -30.89
CA ALA A 289 4.43 1.31 -31.44
C ALA A 289 3.73 2.54 -32.03
N ASP A 290 3.14 2.40 -33.21
CA ASP A 290 2.28 3.40 -33.85
C ASP A 290 0.81 3.01 -33.62
N LEU A 291 0.12 3.85 -32.84
CA LEU A 291 -1.25 3.63 -32.41
C LEU A 291 -2.28 4.14 -33.43
N THR A 292 -1.88 4.90 -34.46
CA THR A 292 -2.82 5.66 -35.34
C THR A 292 -3.90 4.80 -36.00
N ASN A 293 -3.60 3.53 -36.28
CA ASN A 293 -4.47 2.60 -36.99
C ASN A 293 -5.02 1.46 -36.11
N ILE A 294 -4.75 1.48 -34.80
CA ILE A 294 -5.12 0.41 -33.87
C ILE A 294 -6.62 0.11 -33.87
N LYS A 295 -6.98 -1.17 -33.75
CA LYS A 295 -8.35 -1.66 -33.64
C LYS A 295 -8.55 -2.44 -32.35
N ILE A 296 -9.75 -2.31 -31.78
CA ILE A 296 -10.20 -3.02 -30.57
C ILE A 296 -11.58 -3.60 -30.90
N GLU A 297 -11.68 -4.92 -31.02
CA GLU A 297 -12.87 -5.61 -31.52
C GLU A 297 -13.29 -6.73 -30.54
N SER A 298 -14.57 -6.79 -30.16
CA SER A 298 -15.08 -7.87 -29.31
C SER A 298 -15.18 -9.17 -30.11
N VAL A 299 -14.61 -10.24 -29.57
CA VAL A 299 -14.61 -11.59 -30.18
C VAL A 299 -15.32 -12.63 -29.30
N GLY A 300 -15.96 -12.19 -28.22
CA GLY A 300 -16.74 -13.00 -27.29
C GLY A 300 -17.06 -12.24 -26.01
N GLN A 301 -17.82 -12.86 -25.11
CA GLN A 301 -17.96 -12.36 -23.74
C GLN A 301 -16.58 -12.37 -23.05
N ASP A 302 -16.24 -11.25 -22.40
CA ASP A 302 -14.95 -11.05 -21.72
C ASP A 302 -13.71 -11.28 -22.60
N ARG A 303 -13.85 -11.14 -23.93
CA ARG A 303 -12.78 -11.39 -24.91
C ARG A 303 -12.75 -10.32 -25.99
N VAL A 304 -11.62 -9.62 -26.10
CA VAL A 304 -11.41 -8.51 -27.03
C VAL A 304 -10.10 -8.72 -27.80
N LYS A 305 -10.16 -8.84 -29.14
CA LYS A 305 -8.97 -8.89 -29.99
C LYS A 305 -8.49 -7.46 -30.27
N VAL A 306 -7.18 -7.26 -30.20
CA VAL A 306 -6.50 -6.03 -30.59
C VAL A 306 -5.65 -6.32 -31.84
N SER A 307 -5.67 -5.40 -32.80
CA SER A 307 -4.97 -5.55 -34.08
C SER A 307 -4.57 -4.21 -34.69
N ASN A 308 -3.85 -4.25 -35.82
CA ASN A 308 -3.37 -3.07 -36.56
C ASN A 308 -2.48 -2.12 -35.72
N VAL A 309 -1.65 -2.67 -34.83
CA VAL A 309 -0.57 -1.89 -34.21
C VAL A 309 0.54 -1.70 -35.24
N GLY A 310 0.84 -0.45 -35.57
CA GLY A 310 1.99 -0.12 -36.42
C GLY A 310 3.30 -0.12 -35.61
N PHE A 311 4.44 -0.03 -36.28
CA PHE A 311 5.74 -0.08 -35.61
C PHE A 311 6.78 0.83 -36.27
N THR A 312 7.75 1.27 -35.48
CA THR A 312 9.03 1.77 -35.95
C THR A 312 10.15 1.32 -35.00
N LYS A 313 11.40 1.59 -35.39
CA LYS A 313 12.61 1.11 -34.70
C LYS A 313 12.72 1.66 -33.28
N PRO A 314 13.39 0.95 -32.35
CA PRO A 314 13.69 1.48 -31.02
C PRO A 314 14.45 2.82 -31.07
N PRO A 315 14.29 3.67 -30.05
CA PRO A 315 15.13 4.85 -29.88
C PRO A 315 16.57 4.47 -29.51
N PRO A 316 17.59 5.23 -29.95
CA PRO A 316 18.98 5.06 -29.49
C PRO A 316 19.16 5.44 -28.00
N THR A 317 18.13 6.01 -27.38
CA THR A 317 18.08 6.42 -25.97
C THR A 317 16.99 5.68 -25.19
N THR A 318 17.21 5.42 -23.90
CA THR A 318 16.16 5.05 -22.95
C THR A 318 15.73 6.28 -22.11
N LYS A 319 14.55 6.21 -21.49
CA LYS A 319 14.11 7.15 -20.45
C LYS A 319 14.99 6.99 -19.21
N VAL A 320 15.42 8.10 -18.61
CA VAL A 320 16.06 8.14 -17.29
C VAL A 320 15.26 9.02 -16.34
N GLY A 321 15.01 8.50 -15.14
CA GLY A 321 14.43 9.23 -14.01
C GLY A 321 15.53 9.61 -13.02
N ILE A 322 15.78 10.91 -12.88
CA ILE A 322 16.80 11.46 -11.98
C ILE A 322 16.09 12.02 -10.75
N THR A 323 16.56 11.64 -9.56
CA THR A 323 15.98 12.03 -8.26
C THR A 323 16.88 13.06 -7.59
N ALA A 324 16.27 14.05 -6.92
CA ALA A 324 16.95 15.01 -6.05
C ALA A 324 16.16 15.27 -4.77
N LYS A 325 16.81 15.86 -3.75
CA LYS A 325 16.12 16.31 -2.53
C LYS A 325 15.32 17.58 -2.84
N GLY A 326 14.01 17.55 -2.59
CA GLY A 326 13.15 18.73 -2.70
C GLY A 326 13.25 19.61 -1.45
N GLY A 327 13.16 18.97 -0.29
CA GLY A 327 13.14 19.62 1.02
C GLY A 327 12.17 18.87 1.93
N PHE A 328 11.39 19.62 2.68
CA PHE A 328 10.37 19.12 3.60
C PHE A 328 9.00 19.72 3.28
N GLN A 329 7.94 18.98 3.58
CA GLN A 329 6.56 19.41 3.42
C GLN A 329 5.70 19.05 4.64
N ALA A 330 4.68 19.84 4.91
CA ALA A 330 3.71 19.61 5.97
C ALA A 330 2.35 20.28 5.64
N GLU A 331 1.27 19.80 6.25
CA GLU A 331 -0.07 20.33 6.07
C GLU A 331 -0.92 20.34 7.35
N VAL A 332 -1.75 21.38 7.48
CA VAL A 332 -2.73 21.54 8.55
C VAL A 332 -4.12 21.65 7.92
N HIS A 333 -5.08 20.90 8.46
CA HIS A 333 -6.45 20.84 7.95
C HIS A 333 -7.42 21.50 8.93
N TYR A 334 -8.30 22.34 8.39
CA TYR A 334 -9.43 22.96 9.08
C TYR A 334 -10.73 22.56 8.41
N PHE A 335 -11.79 22.46 9.21
CA PHE A 335 -13.12 22.07 8.76
C PHE A 335 -14.08 23.25 8.89
N ALA A 336 -14.59 23.74 7.76
CA ALA A 336 -15.53 24.84 7.68
C ALA A 336 -16.93 24.29 7.38
N CYS A 337 -17.90 24.57 8.25
CA CYS A 337 -19.25 24.02 8.14
C CYS A 337 -20.31 25.09 7.86
N GLY A 338 -21.27 24.78 6.97
CA GLY A 338 -22.48 25.57 6.73
C GLY A 338 -22.31 26.70 5.72
N LEU A 339 -22.72 27.92 6.10
CA LEU A 339 -22.68 29.12 5.27
C LEU A 339 -21.27 29.76 5.23
N ASP A 340 -21.06 30.75 4.37
CA ASP A 340 -19.93 31.69 4.41
C ASP A 340 -18.54 31.00 4.40
N ILE A 341 -18.38 29.89 3.66
CA ILE A 341 -17.17 29.05 3.68
C ILE A 341 -15.95 29.83 3.19
N GLU A 342 -16.15 30.64 2.15
CA GLU A 342 -15.17 31.50 1.51
C GLU A 342 -14.70 32.61 2.47
N GLU A 343 -15.61 33.27 3.18
CA GLU A 343 -15.28 34.26 4.21
C GLU A 343 -14.59 33.64 5.44
N LYS A 344 -14.99 32.42 5.84
CA LYS A 344 -14.36 31.66 6.93
C LYS A 344 -12.90 31.33 6.59
N ALA A 345 -12.66 30.81 5.40
CA ALA A 345 -11.33 30.54 4.86
C ALA A 345 -10.48 31.82 4.77
N ALA A 346 -11.04 32.91 4.21
CA ALA A 346 -10.33 34.19 4.05
C ALA A 346 -10.08 34.95 5.38
N LEU A 347 -10.79 34.60 6.46
CA LEU A 347 -10.47 35.02 7.82
C LEU A 347 -9.30 34.19 8.38
N LEU A 348 -9.39 32.86 8.31
CA LEU A 348 -8.36 31.97 8.85
C LEU A 348 -7.01 32.16 8.13
N GLU A 349 -6.99 32.21 6.80
CA GLU A 349 -5.77 32.48 6.03
C GLU A 349 -5.08 33.78 6.47
N ARG A 350 -5.87 34.85 6.68
CA ARG A 350 -5.36 36.15 7.13
C ARG A 350 -4.75 36.08 8.53
N GLN A 351 -5.32 35.28 9.42
CA GLN A 351 -4.81 35.07 10.77
C GLN A 351 -3.52 34.25 10.73
N VAL A 352 -3.51 33.12 10.03
CA VAL A 352 -2.32 32.24 9.89
C VAL A 352 -1.17 32.94 9.16
N ARG A 353 -1.44 33.74 8.12
CA ARG A 353 -0.42 34.58 7.47
C ARG A 353 0.12 35.71 8.35
N SER A 354 -0.55 36.04 9.47
CA SER A 354 -0.05 37.03 10.44
C SER A 354 0.80 36.42 11.56
N THR A 355 0.73 35.09 11.75
CA THR A 355 1.54 34.33 12.72
C THR A 355 2.74 33.62 12.07
N LEU A 356 2.66 33.27 10.79
CA LEU A 356 3.75 32.65 10.03
C LEU A 356 4.82 33.67 9.56
N ASP A 357 6.09 33.31 9.71
CA ASP A 357 7.18 33.88 8.92
C ASP A 357 7.13 33.30 7.50
N VAL A 358 6.29 33.91 6.65
CA VAL A 358 6.01 33.42 5.28
C VAL A 358 7.25 33.36 4.38
N SER A 359 8.36 34.00 4.74
CA SER A 359 9.60 34.00 3.97
C SER A 359 10.33 32.64 3.96
N ARG A 360 9.96 31.74 4.88
CA ARG A 360 10.57 30.40 5.04
C ARG A 360 10.09 29.36 4.03
N TYR A 361 8.96 29.60 3.38
CA TYR A 361 8.27 28.65 2.54
C TYR A 361 8.42 29.04 1.07
N HIS A 362 8.93 28.14 0.24
CA HIS A 362 8.91 28.34 -1.21
C HIS A 362 7.54 27.96 -1.80
N THR A 363 6.80 27.09 -1.12
CA THR A 363 5.40 26.78 -1.40
C THR A 363 4.58 27.04 -0.13
N LEU A 364 3.57 27.90 -0.19
CA LEU A 364 2.56 28.04 0.85
C LEU A 364 1.19 28.27 0.19
N LYS A 365 0.34 27.25 0.21
CA LYS A 365 -0.96 27.22 -0.48
C LYS A 365 -2.07 27.02 0.56
N PHE A 366 -3.09 27.87 0.50
CA PHE A 366 -4.34 27.72 1.24
C PHE A 366 -5.41 27.32 0.22
N ARG A 367 -6.18 26.25 0.46
CA ARG A 367 -7.20 25.74 -0.49
C ARG A 367 -8.46 25.29 0.23
N ILE A 368 -9.62 25.69 -0.31
CA ILE A 368 -10.94 25.16 0.04
C ILE A 368 -11.18 23.93 -0.85
N ASN A 369 -11.54 22.78 -0.25
CA ASN A 369 -11.65 21.51 -0.96
C ASN A 369 -13.07 20.93 -0.77
N GLY A 370 -13.87 20.97 -1.84
CA GLY A 370 -15.30 20.62 -1.82
C GLY A 370 -16.21 21.85 -1.78
N SER A 371 -17.52 21.63 -1.59
CA SER A 371 -18.50 22.70 -1.44
C SER A 371 -19.69 22.25 -0.60
N CYS A 372 -20.34 23.17 0.10
CA CYS A 372 -21.51 22.89 0.93
C CYS A 372 -22.78 22.74 0.04
N PRO A 373 -23.50 21.61 0.10
CA PRO A 373 -24.77 21.44 -0.61
C PRO A 373 -25.81 22.47 -0.15
N SER A 374 -26.69 22.89 -1.06
CA SER A 374 -27.72 23.92 -0.78
C SER A 374 -28.77 23.53 0.27
N ASN A 375 -28.87 22.24 0.61
CA ASN A 375 -29.65 21.72 1.73
C ASN A 375 -29.01 20.40 2.24
N PRO A 376 -27.99 20.48 3.12
CA PRO A 376 -27.24 19.30 3.57
C PRO A 376 -28.07 18.49 4.57
N SER A 377 -27.92 17.16 4.54
CA SER A 377 -28.71 16.23 5.37
C SER A 377 -28.25 16.15 6.83
N ASN A 378 -26.99 16.50 7.11
CA ASN A 378 -26.37 16.52 8.43
C ASN A 378 -25.16 17.50 8.43
N GLN A 379 -24.45 17.60 9.56
CA GLN A 379 -23.27 18.47 9.68
C GLN A 379 -22.11 18.03 8.76
N ASP A 380 -21.86 16.73 8.65
CA ASP A 380 -20.74 16.19 7.87
C ASP A 380 -20.90 16.54 6.38
N ALA A 381 -22.11 16.37 5.84
CA ALA A 381 -22.48 16.78 4.49
C ALA A 381 -22.49 18.31 4.29
N ALA A 382 -22.47 19.10 5.36
CA ALA A 382 -22.36 20.56 5.33
C ALA A 382 -20.91 21.07 5.54
N THR A 383 -19.95 20.15 5.69
CA THR A 383 -18.56 20.45 6.06
C THR A 383 -17.64 20.37 4.84
N VAL A 384 -16.79 21.39 4.70
CA VAL A 384 -15.80 21.55 3.63
C VAL A 384 -14.42 21.59 4.26
N ASP A 385 -13.44 20.95 3.61
CA ASP A 385 -12.05 20.97 4.06
C ASP A 385 -11.34 22.27 3.64
N PHE A 386 -10.47 22.76 4.50
CA PHE A 386 -9.57 23.87 4.25
C PHE A 386 -8.13 23.47 4.58
N ARG A 387 -7.36 23.19 3.52
CA ARG A 387 -5.98 22.70 3.58
C ARG A 387 -5.00 23.86 3.55
N ILE A 388 -4.13 23.91 4.56
CA ILE A 388 -2.97 24.78 4.64
C ILE A 388 -1.74 23.91 4.35
N PHE A 389 -1.18 23.97 3.15
CA PHE A 389 -0.03 23.15 2.72
C PHE A 389 1.22 24.02 2.54
N ALA A 390 2.35 23.56 3.06
CA ALA A 390 3.63 24.25 2.97
C ALA A 390 4.79 23.32 2.59
N GLN A 391 5.75 23.86 1.82
CA GLN A 391 7.06 23.25 1.53
C GLN A 391 8.18 24.25 1.82
N ALA A 392 9.27 23.74 2.41
CA ALA A 392 10.46 24.50 2.76
C ALA A 392 11.73 23.65 2.57
N LYS A 393 12.88 24.30 2.31
CA LYS A 393 14.16 23.60 2.18
C LYS A 393 14.65 23.02 3.52
N GLU A 394 14.43 23.75 4.61
CA GLU A 394 14.88 23.41 5.95
C GLU A 394 13.77 22.76 6.77
N GLU A 395 14.05 21.61 7.39
CA GLU A 395 13.12 20.90 8.28
C GLU A 395 12.57 21.82 9.39
N SER A 396 13.46 22.64 9.96
CA SER A 396 13.16 23.56 11.04
C SER A 396 12.10 24.62 10.68
N ALA A 397 11.88 24.92 9.39
CA ALA A 397 10.83 25.84 8.96
C ALA A 397 9.42 25.28 9.19
N LEU A 398 9.26 23.95 9.10
CA LEU A 398 7.98 23.26 9.26
C LEU A 398 7.81 22.64 10.66
N SER A 399 8.67 23.00 11.61
CA SER A 399 8.62 22.50 12.98
C SER A 399 7.33 22.89 13.71
N VAL A 400 7.07 22.20 14.84
CA VAL A 400 5.89 22.46 15.69
C VAL A 400 5.77 23.93 16.10
N SER A 401 6.89 24.63 16.35
CA SER A 401 6.89 26.05 16.72
C SER A 401 6.71 27.00 15.54
N ASN A 402 7.11 26.59 14.34
CA ASN A 402 7.28 27.50 13.20
C ASN A 402 6.17 27.37 12.15
N PHE A 403 5.47 26.23 12.10
CA PHE A 403 4.35 25.99 11.20
C PHE A 403 3.07 25.57 11.96
N LEU A 404 3.08 24.43 12.68
CA LEU A 404 1.86 23.87 13.30
C LEU A 404 1.23 24.81 14.35
N ARG A 405 2.01 25.37 15.28
CA ARG A 405 1.48 26.32 16.29
C ARG A 405 0.97 27.62 15.64
N PRO A 406 1.72 28.32 14.77
CA PRO A 406 1.18 29.46 14.01
C PRO A 406 -0.13 29.16 13.26
N CYS A 407 -0.31 27.94 12.76
CA CYS A 407 -1.56 27.52 12.13
C CYS A 407 -2.70 27.21 13.11
N THR A 408 -2.42 26.75 14.34
CA THR A 408 -3.44 26.30 15.31
C THR A 408 -3.76 27.27 16.45
N ASP A 409 -2.79 28.07 16.92
CA ASP A 409 -2.95 29.05 18.01
C ASP A 409 -4.02 30.13 17.70
N VAL A 410 -4.35 30.33 16.42
CA VAL A 410 -5.40 31.26 15.97
C VAL A 410 -6.83 30.75 16.20
N ILE A 411 -7.03 29.47 16.51
CA ILE A 411 -8.36 28.83 16.58
C ILE A 411 -9.38 29.58 17.45
N MET A 412 -9.00 30.00 18.66
CA MET A 412 -9.90 30.64 19.63
C MET A 412 -10.32 32.07 19.25
N GLN A 413 -9.72 32.65 18.20
CA GLN A 413 -10.07 33.96 17.64
C GLN A 413 -10.54 33.87 16.18
N SER A 414 -10.68 32.66 15.62
CA SER A 414 -11.03 32.45 14.22
C SER A 414 -12.54 32.37 13.99
N TYR A 415 -12.95 31.75 12.88
CA TYR A 415 -14.36 31.74 12.46
C TYR A 415 -15.29 30.93 13.39
N PRO A 416 -16.61 31.20 13.39
CA PRO A 416 -17.57 30.45 14.18
C PRO A 416 -17.56 28.95 13.81
N GLY A 417 -17.18 28.11 14.78
CA GLY A 417 -17.03 26.66 14.57
C GLY A 417 -15.65 26.21 14.08
N ALA A 418 -14.62 27.07 14.14
CA ALA A 418 -13.24 26.72 13.79
C ALA A 418 -12.78 25.42 14.46
N THR A 419 -12.64 24.38 13.64
CA THR A 419 -12.29 23.01 14.01
C THR A 419 -11.15 22.56 13.12
N PHE A 420 -10.14 21.89 13.68
CA PHE A 420 -8.96 21.42 12.95
C PHE A 420 -8.82 19.89 13.06
N ALA A 421 -8.05 19.29 12.16
CA ALA A 421 -7.70 17.87 12.23
C ALA A 421 -6.81 17.60 13.45
N VAL A 422 -7.33 16.81 14.40
CA VAL A 422 -6.64 16.48 15.67
C VAL A 422 -5.41 15.59 15.45
N ASP A 423 -5.35 14.85 14.34
CA ASP A 423 -4.17 14.08 13.93
C ASP A 423 -3.12 15.00 13.30
N ALA A 424 -2.25 15.56 14.13
CA ALA A 424 -1.19 16.47 13.73
C ALA A 424 -0.02 15.82 12.96
N ARG A 425 -0.06 14.51 12.64
CA ARG A 425 1.08 13.83 12.00
C ARG A 425 1.44 14.37 10.61
N GLN A 426 0.46 14.86 9.84
CA GLN A 426 0.72 15.50 8.54
C GLN A 426 1.28 16.93 8.68
N ALA A 427 1.15 17.54 9.86
CA ALA A 427 1.68 18.88 10.16
C ALA A 427 3.12 18.86 10.69
N LEU A 428 3.74 17.68 10.76
CA LEU A 428 5.17 17.51 11.04
C LEU A 428 5.98 17.52 9.73
N PRO A 429 7.26 17.92 9.76
CA PRO A 429 8.10 17.89 8.56
C PRO A 429 8.23 16.47 7.99
N LYS A 430 7.73 16.27 6.77
CA LYS A 430 7.99 15.06 5.96
C LYS A 430 9.00 15.40 4.85
N PRO A 431 10.14 14.69 4.71
CA PRO A 431 11.03 14.89 3.58
C PRO A 431 10.35 14.47 2.28
N TYR A 432 10.62 15.21 1.20
CA TYR A 432 10.08 14.93 -0.13
C TYR A 432 11.15 15.09 -1.22
N TYR A 433 10.92 14.46 -2.38
CA TYR A 433 11.89 14.33 -3.46
C TYR A 433 11.35 14.95 -4.75
N GLU A 434 12.23 15.59 -5.51
CA GLU A 434 11.94 16.09 -6.85
C GLU A 434 12.40 15.07 -7.90
N TYR A 435 11.71 15.02 -9.04
CA TYR A 435 11.96 14.05 -10.11
C TYR A 435 12.17 14.76 -11.45
N TRP A 436 13.25 14.40 -12.15
CA TRP A 436 13.60 14.93 -13.46
C TRP A 436 13.68 13.80 -14.49
N VAL A 437 12.72 13.79 -15.41
CA VAL A 437 12.67 12.82 -16.52
C VAL A 437 13.48 13.34 -17.70
N ALA A 438 14.48 12.59 -18.16
CA ALA A 438 15.26 12.89 -19.35
C ALA A 438 15.46 11.63 -20.22
N LEU A 439 16.34 11.72 -21.22
CA LEU A 439 16.81 10.61 -22.05
C LEU A 439 18.30 10.35 -21.79
N LEU A 440 18.71 9.09 -21.93
CA LEU A 440 20.09 8.62 -21.80
C LEU A 440 20.40 7.64 -22.96
N PRO A 441 21.55 7.73 -23.66
CA PRO A 441 21.90 6.79 -24.72
C PRO A 441 21.95 5.34 -24.21
N GLN A 442 21.29 4.40 -24.89
CA GLN A 442 21.29 2.98 -24.47
C GLN A 442 22.71 2.38 -24.48
N SER A 443 23.60 2.88 -25.33
CA SER A 443 25.02 2.51 -25.39
C SER A 443 25.84 2.92 -24.16
N SER A 444 25.33 3.82 -23.32
CA SER A 444 25.98 4.27 -22.08
C SER A 444 25.55 3.46 -20.85
N VAL A 445 24.64 2.49 -21.03
CA VAL A 445 24.03 1.69 -19.96
C VAL A 445 24.69 0.31 -19.89
N LYS A 446 25.11 -0.12 -18.70
CA LYS A 446 25.68 -1.46 -18.44
C LYS A 446 24.57 -2.48 -18.18
N HIS A 447 23.69 -2.69 -19.16
CA HIS A 447 22.61 -3.67 -19.04
C HIS A 447 23.20 -5.08 -18.92
N GLU A 448 23.04 -5.72 -17.76
CA GLU A 448 23.60 -7.03 -17.44
C GLU A 448 22.52 -7.94 -16.87
N VAL A 449 22.63 -9.25 -17.13
CA VAL A 449 21.80 -10.27 -16.50
C VAL A 449 22.66 -11.30 -15.77
N HIS A 450 22.34 -11.52 -14.50
CA HIS A 450 23.07 -12.34 -13.56
C HIS A 450 22.36 -13.69 -13.41
N LEU A 451 23.13 -14.77 -13.55
CA LEU A 451 22.67 -16.16 -13.64
C LEU A 451 23.39 -17.02 -12.58
N PRO A 452 23.11 -16.85 -11.27
CA PRO A 452 23.90 -17.48 -10.20
C PRO A 452 23.90 -19.01 -10.26
N PHE A 453 22.81 -19.62 -10.74
CA PHE A 453 22.70 -21.07 -11.01
C PHE A 453 23.61 -21.58 -12.16
N THR A 454 24.40 -20.71 -12.78
CA THR A 454 25.48 -21.06 -13.73
C THR A 454 26.79 -20.30 -13.47
N GLU A 455 26.87 -19.51 -12.40
CA GLU A 455 28.02 -18.63 -12.06
C GLU A 455 28.42 -17.68 -13.22
N LYS A 456 27.42 -17.09 -13.91
CA LYS A 456 27.64 -16.19 -15.06
C LYS A 456 26.90 -14.87 -14.94
N THR A 457 27.50 -13.85 -15.54
CA THR A 457 26.82 -12.62 -15.96
C THR A 457 26.87 -12.54 -17.49
N ILE A 458 25.80 -12.11 -18.14
CA ILE A 458 25.75 -11.84 -19.58
C ILE A 458 25.48 -10.34 -19.78
N ALA A 459 26.35 -9.67 -20.53
CA ALA A 459 26.13 -8.29 -20.94
C ALA A 459 25.14 -8.24 -22.12
N VAL A 460 24.13 -7.37 -22.01
CA VAL A 460 23.04 -7.22 -22.98
C VAL A 460 23.35 -6.03 -23.89
N ALA A 461 23.59 -6.29 -25.17
CA ALA A 461 23.91 -5.23 -26.13
C ALA A 461 22.75 -4.22 -26.32
N PRO A 462 23.05 -2.92 -26.55
CA PRO A 462 22.05 -1.94 -26.98
C PRO A 462 21.53 -2.27 -28.40
N PRO A 463 20.35 -1.78 -28.80
CA PRO A 463 19.88 -1.91 -30.18
C PRO A 463 20.81 -1.13 -31.13
N THR A 464 21.11 -1.73 -32.28
CA THR A 464 21.99 -1.15 -33.32
C THR A 464 21.21 -0.47 -34.44
N ASP A 465 20.07 -1.04 -34.85
CA ASP A 465 19.16 -0.42 -35.81
C ASP A 465 18.07 0.37 -35.06
N THR A 466 18.12 1.70 -35.17
CA THR A 466 17.36 2.63 -34.30
C THR A 466 16.76 3.79 -35.09
N ALA A 467 15.85 4.55 -34.47
CA ALA A 467 15.26 5.77 -35.02
C ALA A 467 15.12 6.84 -33.92
N GLU A 468 15.30 8.12 -34.27
CA GLU A 468 15.33 9.21 -33.29
C GLU A 468 14.01 9.45 -32.54
N PHE A 469 14.11 9.85 -31.28
CA PHE A 469 12.97 10.19 -30.43
C PHE A 469 12.35 11.54 -30.80
N LEU A 470 11.02 11.58 -30.92
CA LEU A 470 10.26 12.79 -31.27
C LEU A 470 9.62 13.43 -30.03
N TYR A 471 10.32 14.39 -29.43
CA TYR A 471 9.83 15.18 -28.28
C TYR A 471 8.48 15.86 -28.55
N ALA A 472 8.30 16.40 -29.75
CA ALA A 472 7.05 17.01 -30.20
C ALA A 472 6.38 16.11 -31.24
N GLN A 473 5.46 15.26 -30.78
CA GLN A 473 4.67 14.40 -31.66
C GLN A 473 3.59 15.21 -32.41
N PRO A 474 2.99 14.67 -33.49
CA PRO A 474 1.93 15.35 -34.24
C PRO A 474 0.75 15.76 -33.35
N THR A 475 0.47 17.06 -33.32
CA THR A 475 -0.65 17.66 -32.58
C THR A 475 -1.54 18.44 -33.55
N TYR A 476 -2.86 18.22 -33.50
CA TYR A 476 -3.81 18.81 -34.45
C TYR A 476 -5.24 18.93 -33.89
N GLU A 477 -5.93 19.98 -34.34
CA GLU A 477 -7.39 20.09 -34.23
C GLU A 477 -8.08 19.24 -35.30
N THR A 478 -9.34 18.87 -35.08
CA THR A 478 -10.02 17.90 -35.95
C THR A 478 -10.08 18.38 -37.41
N PRO A 479 -9.69 17.55 -38.40
CA PRO A 479 -9.56 18.01 -39.79
C PRO A 479 -10.91 18.23 -40.49
N ASN A 480 -12.00 17.65 -39.95
CA ASN A 480 -13.35 17.75 -40.52
C ASN A 480 -14.36 18.15 -39.42
N PRO A 481 -14.34 19.39 -38.90
CA PRO A 481 -15.20 19.80 -37.80
C PRO A 481 -16.66 19.99 -38.25
N VAL A 482 -17.60 19.44 -37.50
CA VAL A 482 -19.05 19.59 -37.72
C VAL A 482 -19.58 20.70 -36.81
N ALA A 483 -20.33 21.64 -37.37
CA ALA A 483 -20.74 22.85 -36.67
C ALA A 483 -21.77 22.58 -35.56
N MET A 484 -21.51 23.04 -34.33
CA MET A 484 -22.32 22.78 -33.11
C MET A 484 -23.83 23.09 -33.18
N GLY A 485 -24.30 23.82 -34.20
CA GLY A 485 -25.72 24.04 -34.45
C GLY A 485 -26.44 22.94 -35.26
N SER A 486 -25.71 22.02 -35.89
CA SER A 486 -26.29 20.97 -36.76
C SER A 486 -27.11 19.94 -35.98
N TRP A 487 -26.69 19.60 -34.77
CA TRP A 487 -27.35 18.64 -33.87
C TRP A 487 -28.64 19.17 -33.21
N GLY A 488 -29.09 20.38 -33.58
CA GLY A 488 -30.37 20.94 -33.17
C GLY A 488 -30.40 21.54 -31.75
N PRO A 489 -31.57 21.58 -31.08
CA PRO A 489 -31.70 22.11 -29.73
C PRO A 489 -30.86 21.32 -28.71
N THR A 490 -30.14 22.05 -27.87
CA THR A 490 -29.17 21.51 -26.93
C THR A 490 -29.33 22.13 -25.54
N THR A 491 -29.13 21.31 -24.50
CA THR A 491 -29.19 21.69 -23.08
C THR A 491 -27.83 21.55 -22.41
N VAL A 492 -27.70 22.08 -21.20
CA VAL A 492 -26.45 22.08 -20.43
C VAL A 492 -26.32 20.81 -19.57
N ALA A 493 -25.21 20.08 -19.69
CA ALA A 493 -24.95 18.86 -18.90
C ALA A 493 -23.45 18.54 -18.71
N PRO A 494 -23.07 17.71 -17.71
CA PRO A 494 -21.72 17.14 -17.57
C PRO A 494 -21.31 16.27 -18.75
N ILE A 495 -20.06 16.37 -19.22
CA ILE A 495 -19.57 15.61 -20.39
C ILE A 495 -19.58 14.08 -20.17
N GLY A 496 -19.25 13.62 -18.97
CA GLY A 496 -19.29 12.19 -18.59
C GLY A 496 -20.68 11.56 -18.62
N TYR A 497 -21.76 12.34 -18.80
CA TYR A 497 -23.09 11.77 -19.01
C TYR A 497 -23.23 11.06 -20.37
N VAL A 498 -22.41 11.42 -21.37
CA VAL A 498 -22.41 10.79 -22.71
C VAL A 498 -21.05 10.21 -23.11
N VAL A 499 -19.94 10.78 -22.62
CA VAL A 499 -18.56 10.36 -22.94
C VAL A 499 -18.00 9.42 -21.85
N HIS A 500 -17.06 8.54 -22.22
CA HIS A 500 -16.15 7.89 -21.27
C HIS A 500 -14.76 8.51 -21.35
N ALA A 501 -14.09 8.61 -20.21
CA ALA A 501 -12.74 9.15 -20.12
C ALA A 501 -11.84 8.29 -19.21
N ARG A 502 -10.53 8.45 -19.38
CA ARG A 502 -9.47 7.95 -18.50
C ARG A 502 -8.27 8.92 -18.55
N SER A 503 -7.60 9.11 -17.41
CA SER A 503 -6.42 9.99 -17.28
C SER A 503 -5.36 9.44 -16.32
N GLY A 504 -4.13 9.92 -16.45
CA GLY A 504 -2.96 9.46 -15.69
C GLY A 504 -1.77 10.43 -15.74
N ASP A 505 -0.74 10.11 -14.94
CA ASP A 505 0.51 10.86 -14.80
C ASP A 505 1.63 10.35 -15.73
N LYS A 506 2.55 11.23 -16.12
CA LYS A 506 3.82 10.83 -16.76
C LYS A 506 4.92 11.85 -16.42
N GLY A 507 5.52 11.73 -15.23
CA GLY A 507 6.28 12.82 -14.61
C GLY A 507 5.34 13.92 -14.12
N SER A 508 5.68 15.18 -14.42
CA SER A 508 4.77 16.32 -14.23
C SER A 508 3.73 16.48 -15.36
N ASP A 509 3.80 15.72 -16.46
CA ASP A 509 2.73 15.71 -17.47
C ASP A 509 1.49 14.96 -16.95
N ALA A 510 0.30 15.34 -17.44
CA ALA A 510 -0.91 14.54 -17.31
C ALA A 510 -1.47 14.17 -18.70
N ASN A 511 -1.98 12.97 -18.86
CA ASN A 511 -2.64 12.50 -20.08
C ASN A 511 -4.15 12.36 -19.84
N VAL A 512 -4.99 12.61 -20.84
CA VAL A 512 -6.43 12.29 -20.78
C VAL A 512 -6.97 11.89 -22.15
N GLY A 513 -7.61 10.72 -22.22
CA GLY A 513 -8.34 10.26 -23.39
C GLY A 513 -9.85 10.29 -23.15
N PHE A 514 -10.59 10.76 -24.15
CA PHE A 514 -12.05 10.80 -24.20
C PHE A 514 -12.55 9.94 -25.37
N PHE A 515 -13.56 9.11 -25.15
CA PHE A 515 -14.13 8.23 -26.18
C PHE A 515 -15.65 8.09 -26.05
N VAL A 516 -16.30 7.85 -27.19
CA VAL A 516 -17.77 7.74 -27.29
C VAL A 516 -18.28 6.34 -26.94
N ARG A 517 -19.56 6.29 -26.58
CA ARG A 517 -20.32 5.04 -26.35
C ARG A 517 -21.01 4.58 -27.62
N ASN A 518 -21.50 5.52 -28.43
CA ASN A 518 -22.20 5.25 -29.68
C ASN A 518 -21.47 5.91 -30.85
N THR A 519 -21.41 5.24 -32.00
CA THR A 519 -20.66 5.74 -33.17
C THR A 519 -21.21 7.04 -33.77
N ASP A 520 -22.50 7.35 -33.60
CA ASP A 520 -23.08 8.63 -34.04
C ASP A 520 -22.67 9.84 -33.17
N GLU A 521 -22.04 9.61 -32.01
CA GLU A 521 -21.48 10.64 -31.13
C GLU A 521 -20.08 11.09 -31.57
N TRP A 522 -19.37 10.31 -32.41
CA TRP A 522 -17.94 10.52 -32.73
C TRP A 522 -17.65 11.89 -33.35
N ASP A 523 -18.42 12.29 -34.36
CA ASP A 523 -18.26 13.60 -35.01
C ASP A 523 -18.59 14.77 -34.08
N TRP A 524 -19.46 14.57 -33.09
CA TRP A 524 -19.71 15.55 -32.04
C TRP A 524 -18.52 15.66 -31.09
N LEU A 525 -17.99 14.53 -30.59
CA LEU A 525 -16.87 14.50 -29.64
C LEU A 525 -15.62 15.20 -30.21
N ARG A 526 -15.19 14.82 -31.42
CA ARG A 526 -13.99 15.40 -32.04
C ARG A 526 -14.15 16.86 -32.45
N SER A 527 -15.38 17.33 -32.70
CA SER A 527 -15.68 18.73 -33.04
C SER A 527 -15.82 19.63 -31.81
N ILE A 528 -16.25 19.10 -30.65
CA ILE A 528 -16.39 19.89 -29.41
C ILE A 528 -15.10 19.92 -28.59
N LEU A 529 -14.35 18.80 -28.52
CA LEU A 529 -13.09 18.74 -27.79
C LEU A 529 -11.91 19.22 -28.65
N THR A 530 -11.70 20.53 -28.61
CA THR A 530 -10.51 21.23 -29.11
C THR A 530 -9.52 21.50 -27.97
N ILE A 531 -8.27 21.84 -28.29
CA ILE A 531 -7.27 22.27 -27.28
C ILE A 531 -7.81 23.48 -26.50
N GLN A 532 -8.40 24.44 -27.19
CA GLN A 532 -9.00 25.64 -26.59
C GLN A 532 -10.17 25.31 -25.65
N GLN A 533 -10.95 24.26 -25.96
CA GLN A 533 -12.03 23.82 -25.10
C GLN A 533 -11.50 23.07 -23.86
N VAL A 534 -10.42 22.29 -23.96
CA VAL A 534 -9.78 21.67 -22.78
C VAL A 534 -9.12 22.71 -21.87
N GLN A 535 -8.40 23.69 -22.43
CA GLN A 535 -7.89 24.84 -21.65
C GLN A 535 -9.00 25.54 -20.86
N LYS A 536 -10.17 25.70 -21.48
CA LYS A 536 -11.36 26.30 -20.87
C LYS A 536 -12.09 25.39 -19.87
N MET A 537 -11.85 24.08 -19.88
CA MET A 537 -12.41 23.15 -18.89
C MET A 537 -11.58 23.14 -17.60
N LEU A 538 -10.25 23.24 -17.74
CA LEU A 538 -9.29 23.38 -16.64
C LEU A 538 -9.42 24.73 -15.92
N ASP A 539 -9.76 25.81 -16.65
CA ASP A 539 -10.08 27.12 -16.08
C ASP A 539 -8.91 27.67 -15.22
N ASP A 540 -9.08 27.77 -13.90
CA ASP A 540 -8.02 28.19 -12.96
C ASP A 540 -6.82 27.22 -12.89
N ASP A 541 -7.01 25.93 -13.21
CA ASP A 541 -5.97 24.89 -13.18
C ASP A 541 -5.08 24.89 -14.45
N PHE A 542 -5.31 25.82 -15.40
CA PHE A 542 -4.48 25.96 -16.60
C PHE A 542 -3.40 27.05 -16.46
N GLU A 543 -2.24 26.68 -15.89
CA GLU A 543 -1.10 27.59 -15.70
C GLU A 543 -0.35 28.00 -17.01
N GLY A 544 -0.88 27.64 -18.19
CA GLY A 544 -0.40 28.13 -19.50
C GLY A 544 0.48 27.17 -20.31
N SER A 545 0.81 25.99 -19.77
CA SER A 545 1.66 24.99 -20.43
C SER A 545 1.06 24.42 -21.73
N PRO A 546 1.88 23.88 -22.66
CA PRO A 546 1.38 23.30 -23.90
C PRO A 546 0.43 22.12 -23.68
N ILE A 547 -0.62 22.02 -24.50
CA ILE A 547 -1.47 20.83 -24.59
C ILE A 547 -1.35 20.27 -26.00
N MET A 548 -0.98 18.99 -26.12
CA MET A 548 -0.99 18.25 -27.40
C MET A 548 -2.33 17.54 -27.58
N ARG A 549 -2.83 17.42 -28.82
CA ARG A 549 -4.09 16.76 -29.16
C ARG A 549 -3.94 15.86 -30.38
N PHE A 550 -4.45 14.64 -30.32
CA PHE A 550 -4.60 13.77 -31.51
C PHE A 550 -5.87 12.92 -31.43
N GLU A 551 -6.24 12.30 -32.56
CA GLU A 551 -7.39 11.41 -32.69
C GLU A 551 -6.96 9.98 -32.98
N LEU A 552 -7.74 9.01 -32.48
CA LEU A 552 -7.62 7.58 -32.78
C LEU A 552 -8.96 7.11 -33.39
N PRO A 553 -9.18 7.33 -34.70
CA PRO A 553 -10.52 7.21 -35.31
C PRO A 553 -11.10 5.79 -35.26
N ASN A 554 -10.25 4.77 -35.39
CA ASN A 554 -10.65 3.35 -35.37
C ASN A 554 -11.20 2.89 -34.00
N ILE A 555 -10.93 3.64 -32.92
CA ILE A 555 -11.53 3.42 -31.59
C ILE A 555 -12.36 4.61 -31.11
N GLN A 556 -12.60 5.60 -31.99
CA GLN A 556 -13.46 6.77 -31.77
C GLN A 556 -13.07 7.57 -30.50
N ALA A 557 -11.77 7.80 -30.34
CA ALA A 557 -11.19 8.52 -29.20
C ALA A 557 -10.44 9.81 -29.61
N VAL A 558 -10.48 10.81 -28.74
CA VAL A 558 -9.66 12.03 -28.77
C VAL A 558 -8.75 12.01 -27.54
N HIS A 559 -7.45 12.19 -27.71
CA HIS A 559 -6.48 12.16 -26.63
C HIS A 559 -5.74 13.49 -26.50
N PHE A 560 -5.47 13.89 -25.25
CA PHE A 560 -4.73 15.09 -24.89
C PHE A 560 -3.54 14.75 -23.96
N LEU A 561 -2.40 15.39 -24.20
CA LEU A 561 -1.28 15.42 -23.26
C LEU A 561 -1.10 16.85 -22.76
N LEU A 562 -1.36 17.06 -21.47
CA LEU A 562 -1.20 18.32 -20.75
C LEU A 562 0.24 18.35 -20.20
N LYS A 563 1.11 19.16 -20.80
CA LYS A 563 2.49 19.26 -20.37
C LYS A 563 2.59 19.94 -19.01
N ASP A 564 3.43 19.43 -18.12
CA ASP A 564 3.79 20.09 -16.84
C ASP A 564 2.56 20.55 -16.00
N HIS A 565 1.51 19.72 -15.96
CA HIS A 565 0.23 20.02 -15.29
C HIS A 565 0.20 19.61 -13.81
N LEU A 566 0.94 18.57 -13.43
CA LEU A 566 0.91 17.98 -12.08
C LEU A 566 1.88 18.67 -11.12
N ASP A 567 2.02 20.00 -11.22
CA ASP A 567 2.96 20.85 -10.48
C ASP A 567 4.43 20.43 -10.72
N ARG A 568 4.92 19.39 -10.03
CA ARG A 568 6.26 18.79 -10.23
C ARG A 568 6.25 17.26 -10.20
N GLY A 569 5.08 16.64 -10.30
CA GLY A 569 4.87 15.19 -10.32
C GLY A 569 4.57 14.59 -8.94
N VAL A 570 4.37 13.27 -8.92
CA VAL A 570 3.80 12.50 -7.79
C VAL A 570 4.51 12.67 -6.44
N SER A 571 5.82 12.93 -6.43
CA SER A 571 6.64 13.01 -5.21
C SER A 571 6.74 14.41 -4.60
N SER A 572 6.34 15.47 -5.32
CA SER A 572 6.54 16.87 -4.92
C SER A 572 5.37 17.83 -5.21
N SER A 573 4.33 17.38 -5.91
CA SER A 573 3.13 18.17 -6.21
C SER A 573 2.45 18.73 -4.97
N SER A 574 2.04 20.00 -5.03
CA SER A 574 1.29 20.67 -3.96
C SER A 574 -0.22 20.43 -4.00
N THR A 575 -0.77 19.76 -5.02
CA THR A 575 -2.23 19.57 -5.20
C THR A 575 -2.73 18.30 -4.49
N TYR A 576 -3.91 17.79 -4.86
CA TYR A 576 -4.40 16.48 -4.41
C TYR A 576 -4.35 15.41 -5.52
N ASP A 577 -4.53 15.78 -6.79
CA ASP A 577 -4.39 14.83 -7.90
C ASP A 577 -2.92 14.66 -8.28
N VAL A 578 -2.18 13.98 -7.43
CA VAL A 578 -0.74 13.71 -7.64
C VAL A 578 -0.47 12.63 -8.69
N LEU A 579 -1.52 12.07 -9.31
CA LEU A 579 -1.47 11.00 -10.32
C LEU A 579 -2.20 11.37 -11.63
N GLY A 580 -2.70 12.59 -11.79
CA GLY A 580 -3.52 12.99 -12.94
C GLY A 580 -4.80 12.16 -13.15
N LYS A 581 -5.24 11.37 -12.17
CA LYS A 581 -6.34 10.39 -12.31
C LYS A 581 -7.73 11.03 -12.15
N ASN A 582 -7.79 12.25 -11.60
CA ASN A 582 -9.02 13.03 -11.46
C ASN A 582 -9.25 14.00 -12.64
N VAL A 583 -8.25 14.26 -13.49
CA VAL A 583 -8.35 15.13 -14.68
C VAL A 583 -9.53 14.72 -15.58
N ALA A 584 -9.82 13.42 -15.72
CA ALA A 584 -10.98 12.92 -16.46
C ALA A 584 -12.34 13.34 -15.87
N ASP A 585 -12.47 13.38 -14.54
CA ASP A 585 -13.75 13.56 -13.84
C ASP A 585 -14.01 15.00 -13.38
N GLY A 586 -12.97 15.73 -12.92
CA GLY A 586 -13.09 17.11 -12.43
C GLY A 586 -13.64 18.09 -13.47
N ASN A 587 -13.26 17.88 -14.74
CA ASN A 587 -13.73 18.64 -15.90
C ASN A 587 -15.23 18.46 -16.22
N GLY A 588 -15.98 17.66 -15.44
CA GLY A 588 -17.42 17.43 -15.63
C GLY A 588 -18.37 18.34 -14.84
N HIS A 589 -17.93 18.97 -13.75
CA HIS A 589 -18.85 19.51 -12.72
C HIS A 589 -18.48 20.90 -12.14
N ARG A 590 -18.91 21.97 -12.81
CA ARG A 590 -19.28 23.25 -12.16
C ARG A 590 -20.73 23.57 -12.52
N SER A 591 -21.58 23.91 -11.54
CA SER A 591 -22.98 24.31 -11.77
C SER A 591 -23.38 25.48 -10.87
N ASP A 592 -23.44 26.67 -11.45
CA ASP A 592 -23.50 27.94 -10.73
C ASP A 592 -24.96 28.45 -10.54
N PRO A 593 -25.40 28.83 -9.32
CA PRO A 593 -26.74 29.35 -9.06
C PRO A 593 -26.89 30.84 -9.46
N SER A 594 -28.05 31.21 -9.99
CA SER A 594 -28.31 32.57 -10.49
C SER A 594 -28.24 33.66 -9.40
N PRO A 595 -27.60 34.82 -9.65
CA PRO A 595 -27.41 35.87 -8.64
C PRO A 595 -28.71 36.57 -8.23
N SER A 596 -28.84 36.85 -6.94
CA SER A 596 -29.90 37.68 -6.37
C SER A 596 -29.61 39.17 -6.56
N THR A 597 -30.66 39.99 -6.70
CA THR A 597 -30.51 41.39 -7.15
C THR A 597 -30.44 42.38 -5.98
N SER A 598 -29.40 43.19 -5.93
CA SER A 598 -29.38 44.45 -5.16
C SER A 598 -29.64 45.64 -6.09
N VAL A 599 -30.29 46.71 -5.58
CA VAL A 599 -30.80 47.82 -6.41
C VAL A 599 -30.52 49.17 -5.75
N SER A 600 -29.91 50.09 -6.49
CA SER A 600 -30.09 51.54 -6.29
C SER A 600 -29.96 52.30 -7.63
N LEU A 601 -30.46 53.54 -7.63
CA LEU A 601 -30.79 54.35 -8.82
C LEU A 601 -29.53 55.01 -9.47
N ALA A 602 -29.54 55.57 -10.68
CA ALA A 602 -30.64 56.30 -11.33
C ALA A 602 -30.54 56.50 -12.87
N THR A 603 -31.71 56.76 -13.50
CA THR A 603 -31.97 57.63 -14.68
C THR A 603 -31.23 57.42 -16.02
N THR A 604 -31.86 57.40 -17.22
CA THR A 604 -33.28 57.31 -17.65
C THR A 604 -33.35 56.95 -19.15
N SER A 605 -34.14 55.95 -19.59
CA SER A 605 -35.01 56.03 -20.80
C SER A 605 -35.92 54.80 -20.96
N LYS A 606 -37.01 54.93 -21.72
CA LYS A 606 -38.16 54.01 -21.73
C LYS A 606 -38.03 52.84 -22.72
N ARG A 607 -38.23 51.60 -22.26
CA ARG A 607 -38.88 50.53 -23.04
C ARG A 607 -39.74 49.63 -22.14
N ARG A 608 -40.82 49.06 -22.67
CA ARG A 608 -41.95 48.53 -21.89
C ARG A 608 -42.01 47.00 -21.94
N VAL A 609 -41.98 46.35 -20.78
CA VAL A 609 -42.13 44.89 -20.63
C VAL A 609 -43.55 44.45 -20.97
N ARG A 610 -43.70 43.26 -21.59
CA ARG A 610 -45.00 42.58 -21.78
C ARG A 610 -45.18 41.50 -20.71
N THR A 611 -46.19 41.65 -19.86
CA THR A 611 -46.66 40.61 -18.93
C THR A 611 -47.65 39.64 -19.61
N VAL A 612 -48.04 38.58 -18.91
CA VAL A 612 -48.90 37.49 -19.42
C VAL A 612 -50.35 37.95 -19.60
N SER A 613 -50.62 38.68 -20.69
CA SER A 613 -51.96 39.16 -21.06
C SER A 613 -52.26 39.06 -22.57
N SER A 614 -51.41 38.38 -23.34
CA SER A 614 -51.53 38.23 -24.80
C SER A 614 -51.48 36.78 -25.30
N LEU A 615 -51.95 35.82 -24.50
CA LEU A 615 -52.24 34.45 -24.96
C LEU A 615 -53.72 34.37 -25.36
N THR A 616 -54.03 33.72 -26.48
CA THR A 616 -55.43 33.48 -26.85
C THR A 616 -56.08 32.48 -25.90
N GLN A 617 -57.41 32.51 -25.76
CA GLN A 617 -58.12 31.57 -24.89
C GLN A 617 -57.80 30.10 -25.24
N GLU A 618 -57.61 29.81 -26.52
CA GLU A 618 -57.26 28.48 -27.02
C GLU A 618 -55.83 28.05 -26.64
N GLN A 619 -54.85 28.96 -26.68
CA GLN A 619 -53.49 28.69 -26.18
C GLN A 619 -53.49 28.45 -24.66
N VAL A 620 -54.27 29.23 -23.90
CA VAL A 620 -54.44 29.03 -22.45
C VAL A 620 -55.14 27.70 -22.14
N ARG A 621 -56.10 27.29 -22.97
CA ARG A 621 -56.80 26.01 -22.86
C ARG A 621 -55.84 24.84 -23.13
N LYS A 622 -55.15 24.86 -24.28
CA LYS A 622 -54.16 23.84 -24.66
C LYS A 622 -53.05 23.71 -23.61
N LYS A 623 -52.51 24.82 -23.06
CA LYS A 623 -51.55 24.73 -21.95
C LYS A 623 -52.16 24.07 -20.71
N ARG A 624 -53.36 24.49 -20.27
CA ARG A 624 -54.02 23.90 -19.08
C ARG A 624 -54.31 22.42 -19.24
N ASP A 625 -54.67 21.98 -20.44
CA ASP A 625 -55.00 20.58 -20.70
C ASP A 625 -53.72 19.73 -20.83
N ASN A 626 -52.64 20.25 -21.44
CA ASN A 626 -51.30 19.65 -21.35
C ASN A 626 -50.79 19.55 -19.89
N ASP A 627 -50.91 20.61 -19.08
CA ASP A 627 -50.49 20.62 -17.67
C ASP A 627 -51.28 19.56 -16.87
N ARG A 628 -52.58 19.38 -17.17
CA ARG A 628 -53.44 18.34 -16.57
C ARG A 628 -53.04 16.93 -17.00
N GLU A 629 -52.68 16.74 -18.26
CA GLU A 629 -52.24 15.44 -18.79
C GLU A 629 -50.88 15.05 -18.19
N ALA A 630 -49.93 15.99 -18.13
CA ALA A 630 -48.65 15.81 -17.45
C ALA A 630 -48.83 15.46 -15.96
N GLN A 631 -49.74 16.13 -15.24
CA GLN A 631 -50.06 15.79 -13.84
C GLN A 631 -50.71 14.41 -13.68
N ARG A 632 -51.55 13.95 -14.62
CA ARG A 632 -52.08 12.58 -14.60
C ARG A 632 -50.98 11.55 -14.86
N ALA A 633 -50.19 11.74 -15.92
CA ALA A 633 -49.09 10.86 -16.27
C ALA A 633 -48.03 10.77 -15.15
N PHE A 634 -47.76 11.88 -14.44
CA PHE A 634 -46.93 11.87 -13.25
C PHE A 634 -47.55 11.01 -12.12
N ARG A 635 -48.83 11.25 -11.77
CA ARG A 635 -49.52 10.51 -10.69
C ARG A 635 -49.64 9.02 -10.96
N GLU A 636 -49.92 8.61 -12.21
CA GLU A 636 -49.97 7.19 -12.56
C GLU A 636 -48.57 6.54 -12.57
N ARG A 637 -47.50 7.26 -12.98
CA ARG A 637 -46.12 6.79 -12.78
C ARG A 637 -45.77 6.65 -11.29
N THR A 638 -46.19 7.58 -10.45
CA THR A 638 -45.99 7.49 -8.99
C THR A 638 -46.71 6.28 -8.40
N LYS A 639 -47.99 6.04 -8.76
CA LYS A 639 -48.71 4.83 -8.36
C LYS A 639 -48.00 3.55 -8.84
N MET A 640 -47.60 3.49 -10.10
CA MET A 640 -46.96 2.31 -10.68
C MET A 640 -45.66 1.98 -9.92
N ARG A 641 -44.83 2.98 -9.60
CA ARG A 641 -43.62 2.76 -8.80
C ARG A 641 -43.94 2.43 -7.33
N ILE A 642 -45.03 2.95 -6.75
CA ILE A 642 -45.49 2.54 -5.42
C ILE A 642 -45.88 1.05 -5.42
N HIS A 643 -46.69 0.57 -6.36
CA HIS A 643 -47.05 -0.85 -6.43
C HIS A 643 -45.82 -1.75 -6.64
N VAL A 644 -44.91 -1.41 -7.55
CA VAL A 644 -43.67 -2.19 -7.73
C VAL A 644 -42.83 -2.22 -6.45
N LEU A 645 -42.77 -1.12 -5.69
CA LEU A 645 -42.10 -1.08 -4.37
C LEU A 645 -42.86 -1.84 -3.28
N GLU A 646 -44.20 -1.91 -3.35
CA GLU A 646 -45.03 -2.71 -2.45
C GLU A 646 -44.85 -4.22 -2.71
N ASP A 647 -44.74 -4.62 -3.97
CA ASP A 647 -44.47 -6.00 -4.40
C ASP A 647 -43.02 -6.43 -4.08
N GLU A 648 -42.02 -5.59 -4.40
CA GLU A 648 -40.61 -5.78 -3.97
C GLU A 648 -40.53 -5.95 -2.43
N LEU A 649 -41.24 -5.10 -1.68
CA LEU A 649 -41.29 -5.15 -0.22
C LEU A 649 -42.07 -6.37 0.31
N ALA A 650 -43.05 -6.89 -0.43
CA ALA A 650 -43.77 -8.12 -0.08
C ALA A 650 -42.88 -9.36 -0.27
N ALA A 651 -42.16 -9.44 -1.40
CA ALA A 651 -41.20 -10.51 -1.68
C ALA A 651 -40.08 -10.57 -0.63
N LEU A 652 -39.43 -9.43 -0.33
CA LEU A 652 -38.38 -9.35 0.70
C LEU A 652 -38.90 -9.68 2.11
N LYS A 653 -40.17 -9.44 2.41
CA LYS A 653 -40.81 -9.87 3.67
C LYS A 653 -41.14 -11.35 3.71
N ALA A 654 -41.36 -12.00 2.56
CA ALA A 654 -41.53 -13.45 2.47
C ALA A 654 -40.18 -14.17 2.64
N GLU A 655 -39.17 -13.78 1.86
CA GLU A 655 -37.79 -14.30 1.96
C GLU A 655 -37.25 -14.18 3.39
N ARG A 656 -37.43 -13.02 4.04
CA ARG A 656 -36.98 -12.85 5.43
C ARG A 656 -37.72 -13.76 6.41
N ARG A 657 -39.00 -14.08 6.20
CA ARG A 657 -39.75 -15.03 7.04
C ARG A 657 -39.28 -16.47 6.84
N GLU A 658 -38.90 -16.85 5.63
CA GLU A 658 -38.30 -18.17 5.37
C GLU A 658 -36.91 -18.27 6.00
N LEU A 659 -36.10 -17.20 5.95
CA LEU A 659 -34.81 -17.13 6.62
C LEU A 659 -34.93 -17.12 8.16
N GLU A 660 -35.88 -16.37 8.71
CA GLU A 660 -36.24 -16.36 10.14
C GLU A 660 -36.73 -17.74 10.59
N GLY A 661 -37.56 -18.42 9.79
CA GLY A 661 -38.04 -19.78 10.04
C GLY A 661 -36.94 -20.83 10.00
N SER A 662 -36.08 -20.81 8.98
CA SER A 662 -34.93 -21.70 8.84
C SER A 662 -33.97 -21.56 10.03
N LYS A 663 -33.63 -20.32 10.42
CA LYS A 663 -32.80 -20.05 11.61
C LYS A 663 -33.49 -20.43 12.91
N ALA A 664 -34.81 -20.34 13.02
CA ALA A 664 -35.54 -20.82 14.19
C ALA A 664 -35.51 -22.36 14.27
N SER A 665 -35.59 -23.07 13.14
CA SER A 665 -35.41 -24.53 13.09
C SER A 665 -33.98 -24.96 13.42
N GLU A 666 -32.97 -24.28 12.87
CA GLU A 666 -31.55 -24.53 13.17
C GLU A 666 -31.23 -24.25 14.65
N LEU A 667 -31.74 -23.14 15.20
CA LEU A 667 -31.62 -22.82 16.63
C LEU A 667 -32.36 -23.83 17.50
N GLN A 668 -33.53 -24.34 17.09
CA GLN A 668 -34.25 -25.38 17.81
C GLN A 668 -33.46 -26.70 17.82
N VAL A 669 -32.88 -27.10 16.69
CA VAL A 669 -31.95 -28.25 16.62
C VAL A 669 -30.76 -28.02 17.55
N LEU A 670 -30.12 -26.86 17.52
CA LEU A 670 -29.02 -26.51 18.44
C LEU A 670 -29.44 -26.39 19.92
N ILE A 671 -30.73 -26.24 20.22
CA ILE A 671 -31.33 -26.26 21.56
C ILE A 671 -31.71 -27.69 22.00
N ASP A 672 -32.01 -28.60 21.09
CA ASP A 672 -32.19 -30.04 21.35
C ASP A 672 -30.83 -30.77 21.44
N ASP A 673 -29.86 -30.33 20.64
CA ASP A 673 -28.42 -30.40 20.86
C ASP A 673 -27.92 -29.31 21.84
N ASN A 674 -28.84 -28.84 22.71
CA ASN A 674 -28.69 -28.39 24.10
C ASN A 674 -29.70 -29.09 25.06
N ARG A 675 -30.19 -30.34 24.81
CA ARG A 675 -31.14 -31.09 25.72
C ARG A 675 -31.13 -32.63 26.02
N ALA A 676 -30.09 -33.50 25.82
CA ALA A 676 -30.06 -34.87 26.45
C ALA A 676 -28.79 -35.67 27.03
N LEU A 677 -27.47 -35.35 27.23
CA LEU A 677 -26.51 -34.30 26.85
C LEU A 677 -25.77 -33.62 28.04
N ARG A 678 -26.07 -32.39 28.49
CA ARG A 678 -25.67 -32.07 29.88
C ARG A 678 -26.26 -33.12 30.85
N SER A 679 -27.27 -33.93 30.47
CA SER A 679 -27.60 -35.23 31.10
C SER A 679 -26.64 -36.40 30.82
N GLN A 680 -25.82 -36.45 29.76
CA GLN A 680 -24.63 -37.33 29.72
C GLN A 680 -23.54 -36.78 30.64
N MET A 681 -23.29 -35.46 30.68
CA MET A 681 -22.35 -34.87 31.65
C MET A 681 -22.80 -35.16 33.09
N GLN A 682 -24.07 -34.96 33.45
CA GLN A 682 -24.60 -35.31 34.77
C GLN A 682 -24.47 -36.83 35.05
N ARG A 683 -24.68 -37.70 34.07
CA ARG A 683 -24.45 -39.15 34.22
C ARG A 683 -22.96 -39.47 34.44
N LEU A 684 -22.05 -38.83 33.71
CA LEU A 684 -20.60 -38.93 33.91
C LEU A 684 -20.17 -38.37 35.28
N THR A 685 -20.73 -37.24 35.73
CA THR A 685 -20.49 -36.67 37.06
C THR A 685 -21.02 -37.56 38.18
N GLN A 686 -22.17 -38.23 37.98
CA GLN A 686 -22.66 -39.24 38.94
C GLN A 686 -21.75 -40.48 38.98
N LEU A 687 -21.28 -40.97 37.83
CA LEU A 687 -20.35 -42.10 37.74
C LEU A 687 -18.95 -41.77 38.30
N ALA A 688 -18.49 -40.51 38.17
CA ALA A 688 -17.22 -40.05 38.72
C ALA A 688 -17.29 -39.72 40.23
N ARG A 689 -18.50 -39.58 40.81
CA ARG A 689 -18.68 -39.16 42.21
C ARG A 689 -18.05 -40.10 43.25
N PRO A 690 -18.12 -41.44 43.10
CA PRO A 690 -17.41 -42.37 44.00
C PRO A 690 -15.89 -42.25 43.89
N LEU A 691 -15.36 -42.06 42.66
CA LEU A 691 -13.93 -41.85 42.42
C LEU A 691 -13.42 -40.54 43.06
N MET A 692 -14.17 -39.45 42.93
CA MET A 692 -13.86 -38.17 43.59
C MET A 692 -13.85 -38.28 45.12
N LEU A 693 -14.75 -39.08 45.71
CA LEU A 693 -14.76 -39.36 47.15
C LEU A 693 -13.57 -40.24 47.58
N LEU A 694 -13.16 -41.21 46.76
CA LEU A 694 -12.03 -42.09 47.04
C LEU A 694 -10.68 -41.36 47.00
N LEU A 695 -10.55 -40.34 46.14
CA LEU A 695 -9.34 -39.51 46.01
C LEU A 695 -9.20 -38.43 47.11
N ALA A 696 -10.27 -38.17 47.87
CA ALA A 696 -10.28 -37.13 48.91
C ALA A 696 -9.70 -37.59 50.27
N SER A 697 -9.48 -38.89 50.46
CA SER A 697 -8.98 -39.48 51.72
C SER A 697 -7.54 -39.96 51.59
N LYS A 698 -6.58 -39.14 52.04
CA LYS A 698 -5.22 -39.60 52.38
C LYS A 698 -5.14 -39.98 53.86
N PRO A 699 -4.61 -41.17 54.20
CA PRO A 699 -4.11 -41.47 55.54
C PRO A 699 -2.60 -41.23 55.63
N ASP A 700 -2.14 -40.58 56.69
CA ASP A 700 -0.76 -40.60 57.14
C ASP A 700 -0.74 -41.04 58.62
N ASP A 701 -0.47 -42.31 58.87
CA ASP A 701 0.36 -42.83 59.97
C ASP A 701 0.46 -44.38 59.89
N ALA A 702 1.52 -44.96 60.46
CA ALA A 702 1.99 -46.31 60.11
C ALA A 702 1.51 -47.46 61.03
N ALA A 703 1.25 -48.64 60.44
CA ALA A 703 1.42 -49.97 61.07
C ALA A 703 1.45 -51.12 60.03
N ASP A 704 2.15 -52.20 60.37
CA ASP A 704 2.48 -53.42 59.60
C ASP A 704 1.29 -54.23 59.00
N GLY A 705 1.52 -55.08 57.97
CA GLY A 705 0.56 -56.18 57.67
C GLY A 705 0.46 -56.88 56.29
N VAL A 706 1.56 -57.40 55.70
CA VAL A 706 1.70 -58.73 55.04
C VAL A 706 0.60 -59.33 54.08
N ASP A 707 1.07 -59.82 52.91
CA ASP A 707 0.61 -60.95 52.04
C ASP A 707 -0.36 -60.86 50.81
N HIS A 708 0.15 -61.45 49.71
CA HIS A 708 -0.46 -62.31 48.64
C HIS A 708 -1.61 -61.85 47.69
N VAL A 709 -1.85 -62.44 46.48
CA VAL A 709 -1.00 -63.04 45.39
C VAL A 709 -1.86 -63.40 44.12
N LEU A 710 -1.26 -63.51 42.90
CA LEU A 710 -1.79 -64.10 41.61
C LEU A 710 -2.98 -63.35 40.90
N GLN A 711 -3.07 -63.11 39.56
CA GLN A 711 -2.95 -63.88 38.27
C GLN A 711 -4.25 -64.64 37.81
N PRO A 712 -4.45 -65.03 36.51
CA PRO A 712 -4.29 -64.26 35.24
C PRO A 712 -5.30 -64.61 34.07
N SER A 713 -5.37 -63.79 32.99
CA SER A 713 -5.53 -64.19 31.54
C SER A 713 -6.76 -65.01 31.01
N PRO A 714 -6.93 -65.29 29.68
CA PRO A 714 -6.66 -64.50 28.43
C PRO A 714 -7.71 -64.62 27.26
N ALA A 715 -7.45 -63.89 26.16
CA ALA A 715 -7.69 -64.20 24.71
C ALA A 715 -9.10 -64.15 24.04
N GLY A 716 -9.14 -63.79 22.72
CA GLY A 716 -10.26 -64.11 21.80
C GLY A 716 -10.64 -63.13 20.66
N ASP A 717 -9.81 -62.97 19.61
CA ASP A 717 -10.09 -62.66 18.18
C ASP A 717 -11.09 -61.56 17.66
N ASN A 718 -10.90 -61.20 16.37
CA ASN A 718 -11.59 -60.22 15.51
C ASN A 718 -12.27 -60.97 14.31
N PRO A 719 -13.11 -60.41 13.38
CA PRO A 719 -12.92 -59.10 12.71
C PRO A 719 -14.18 -58.37 12.10
N THR A 720 -13.90 -57.29 11.32
CA THR A 720 -14.71 -56.66 10.21
C THR A 720 -16.02 -55.89 10.51
N GLY A 721 -16.19 -54.73 9.83
CA GLY A 721 -17.51 -54.17 9.45
C GLY A 721 -17.74 -52.65 9.65
N ASN A 722 -17.80 -51.86 8.57
CA ASN A 722 -18.10 -50.42 8.57
C ASN A 722 -19.47 -50.04 9.19
N SER A 723 -19.57 -48.92 9.93
CA SER A 723 -20.34 -47.72 9.50
C SER A 723 -20.50 -46.59 10.57
N SER A 724 -20.59 -45.34 10.07
CA SER A 724 -21.37 -44.18 10.58
C SER A 724 -21.26 -43.64 12.03
N ALA A 725 -20.86 -42.36 12.10
CA ALA A 725 -21.52 -41.24 12.81
C ALA A 725 -21.73 -41.25 14.35
N THR A 726 -20.91 -40.42 15.00
CA THR A 726 -21.17 -39.50 16.13
C THR A 726 -22.51 -39.47 16.90
N HIS A 727 -22.35 -39.34 18.22
CA HIS A 727 -23.17 -38.58 19.19
C HIS A 727 -24.09 -37.46 18.62
N ALA A 728 -25.30 -37.34 19.19
CA ALA A 728 -26.06 -36.07 19.33
C ALA A 728 -27.05 -36.15 20.52
N VAL A 729 -27.44 -35.00 21.13
CA VAL A 729 -28.16 -34.68 22.42
C VAL A 729 -27.38 -33.67 23.33
N THR A 730 -27.91 -32.62 24.06
CA THR A 730 -27.13 -31.72 25.05
C THR A 730 -27.74 -31.07 26.43
N ASP A 731 -28.68 -31.61 27.28
CA ASP A 731 -29.18 -31.23 28.71
C ASP A 731 -30.07 -32.37 29.35
N GLY A 732 -31.12 -32.35 30.24
CA GLY A 732 -31.77 -31.39 31.23
C GLY A 732 -33.12 -31.82 31.95
N LEU A 733 -33.47 -31.29 33.16
CA LEU A 733 -34.81 -31.33 33.87
C LEU A 733 -35.03 -30.13 34.87
N VAL A 734 -36.27 -29.81 35.29
CA VAL A 734 -36.73 -28.56 36.01
C VAL A 734 -38.04 -28.82 36.85
N ASP A 735 -38.71 -27.98 37.69
CA ASP A 735 -38.64 -26.57 38.22
C ASP A 735 -39.51 -26.37 39.53
N ALA A 736 -39.47 -25.17 40.17
CA ALA A 736 -40.64 -24.31 40.57
C ALA A 736 -40.95 -23.94 42.06
N THR A 737 -41.48 -22.70 42.21
CA THR A 737 -42.07 -21.98 43.40
C THR A 737 -41.06 -21.37 44.42
N LYS A 738 -41.33 -20.39 45.33
CA LYS A 738 -42.50 -19.64 45.93
C LYS A 738 -41.91 -18.35 46.65
N ALA A 739 -42.55 -17.35 47.29
CA ALA A 739 -43.94 -16.91 47.65
C ALA A 739 -44.00 -15.36 47.91
N TRP A 740 -44.81 -14.87 48.87
CA TRP A 740 -45.06 -13.44 49.28
C TRP A 740 -45.45 -13.37 50.79
N PRO A 741 -45.70 -12.21 51.50
CA PRO A 741 -45.95 -10.81 51.07
C PRO A 741 -45.15 -9.71 51.88
N SER A 742 -45.83 -8.82 52.65
CA SER A 742 -45.36 -7.59 53.36
C SER A 742 -46.44 -7.17 54.43
N PRO A 743 -46.48 -5.99 55.14
CA PRO A 743 -45.63 -4.77 55.18
C PRO A 743 -45.35 -4.17 56.62
N SER A 744 -45.05 -2.85 56.73
CA SER A 744 -44.88 -1.95 57.92
C SER A 744 -43.62 -2.20 58.81
N THR A 745 -42.99 -1.23 59.53
CA THR A 745 -43.40 0.08 60.12
C THR A 745 -42.22 1.09 60.23
N GLN A 746 -42.51 2.42 60.09
CA GLN A 746 -41.79 3.67 60.54
C GLN A 746 -40.24 3.72 60.72
N SER A 747 -39.55 4.78 60.28
CA SER A 747 -39.49 6.08 61.01
C SER A 747 -39.28 7.33 60.12
N ASN A 748 -39.37 8.53 60.73
CA ASN A 748 -39.42 9.85 60.06
C ASN A 748 -38.07 10.59 60.08
N MET A 749 -37.84 11.46 59.07
CA MET A 749 -37.55 12.87 59.35
C MET A 749 -38.04 13.79 58.23
N GLN A 750 -38.15 15.10 58.50
CA GLN A 750 -38.99 16.05 57.76
C GLN A 750 -38.36 17.47 57.82
N CYS A 751 -38.80 18.37 56.91
CA CYS A 751 -38.57 19.82 56.95
C CYS A 751 -37.13 20.33 56.67
N ALA A 752 -36.90 21.55 56.16
CA ALA A 752 -37.84 22.55 55.61
C ALA A 752 -37.15 23.47 54.56
N ALA A 753 -37.99 24.13 53.75
CA ALA A 753 -37.61 25.10 52.73
C ALA A 753 -37.18 26.47 53.29
N LYS A 754 -36.59 27.31 52.42
CA LYS A 754 -36.90 28.75 52.38
C LYS A 754 -36.54 29.41 51.04
N GLU A 755 -37.47 30.22 50.55
CA GLU A 755 -37.25 31.23 49.50
C GLU A 755 -36.63 32.50 50.14
N ILE A 756 -35.88 33.29 49.36
CA ILE A 756 -35.85 34.77 49.45
C ILE A 756 -35.72 35.33 48.02
N GLU A 757 -36.43 36.41 47.72
CA GLU A 757 -36.47 37.11 46.43
C GLU A 757 -35.41 38.23 46.29
N GLY A 758 -35.25 38.76 45.07
CA GLY A 758 -34.69 40.08 44.80
C GLY A 758 -33.19 40.11 44.45
N THR A 759 -32.68 41.11 43.72
CA THR A 759 -33.38 42.23 43.03
C THR A 759 -32.48 42.76 41.91
N ARG A 760 -33.04 43.30 40.81
CA ARG A 760 -32.29 44.18 39.90
C ARG A 760 -32.10 45.56 40.55
N PRO A 761 -31.05 46.33 40.20
CA PRO A 761 -31.29 47.37 39.19
C PRO A 761 -30.15 47.60 38.16
N HIS A 762 -30.55 48.19 37.03
CA HIS A 762 -29.72 48.95 36.07
C HIS A 762 -29.42 50.37 36.62
N PRO A 763 -28.74 51.29 35.90
CA PRO A 763 -27.70 51.16 34.86
C PRO A 763 -26.50 52.11 35.12
N SER A 764 -25.56 52.21 34.17
CA SER A 764 -24.84 53.46 33.90
C SER A 764 -24.55 53.63 32.40
N GLN A 765 -24.48 54.88 31.94
CA GLN A 765 -24.22 55.28 30.54
C GLN A 765 -23.04 56.26 30.50
N CYS A 766 -22.18 56.16 29.47
CA CYS A 766 -21.39 57.24 28.84
C CYS A 766 -20.69 56.62 27.61
N SER A 767 -20.85 56.99 26.33
CA SER A 767 -21.15 58.24 25.59
C SER A 767 -19.89 58.99 25.10
N SER A 768 -19.98 59.58 23.89
CA SER A 768 -18.91 60.05 22.98
C SER A 768 -18.20 58.91 22.21
N GLN A 769 -18.17 58.82 20.87
CA GLN A 769 -18.20 59.77 19.73
C GLN A 769 -16.98 60.70 19.63
N TYR A 770 -16.21 60.54 18.54
CA TYR A 770 -15.86 61.66 17.64
C TYR A 770 -15.56 61.17 16.21
N ASN A 771 -15.68 62.07 15.23
CA ASN A 771 -15.50 61.86 13.79
C ASN A 771 -14.01 61.60 13.44
N ALA A 772 -13.61 60.78 12.45
CA ALA A 772 -14.03 60.63 11.04
C ALA A 772 -13.54 61.75 10.10
N ILE A 773 -12.57 61.43 9.22
CA ILE A 773 -12.08 62.19 8.05
C ILE A 773 -11.86 61.19 6.88
N MET A 774 -11.98 61.63 5.62
CA MET A 774 -12.17 60.77 4.44
C MET A 774 -11.08 60.88 3.35
N THR A 775 -10.57 59.71 2.89
CA THR A 775 -10.30 59.36 1.45
C THR A 775 -9.24 60.20 0.68
N PRO A 776 -8.93 59.97 -0.62
CA PRO A 776 -9.37 58.93 -1.58
C PRO A 776 -8.25 58.23 -2.40
N THR A 777 -8.68 57.43 -3.40
CA THR A 777 -7.94 56.86 -4.56
C THR A 777 -7.09 55.59 -4.35
N SER A 778 -7.06 54.61 -5.26
CA SER A 778 -8.01 54.25 -6.35
C SER A 778 -7.66 52.89 -6.98
N ASN A 779 -8.68 52.10 -7.35
CA ASN A 779 -8.80 51.12 -8.47
C ASN A 779 -7.61 50.16 -8.78
N VAL A 780 -7.81 48.88 -9.12
CA VAL A 780 -8.82 48.32 -10.04
C VAL A 780 -9.29 46.94 -9.57
N VAL A 781 -10.59 46.67 -9.68
CA VAL A 781 -11.14 45.31 -9.78
C VAL A 781 -11.69 45.16 -11.21
N ARG A 782 -11.39 44.05 -11.90
CA ARG A 782 -12.01 43.71 -13.18
C ARG A 782 -13.18 42.76 -12.93
N GLU A 783 -14.33 43.07 -13.51
CA GLU A 783 -15.45 42.14 -13.60
C GLU A 783 -15.05 40.99 -14.54
N HIS A 784 -15.13 39.75 -14.05
CA HIS A 784 -15.09 38.55 -14.90
C HIS A 784 -16.51 38.01 -15.06
N GLN A 785 -16.89 37.70 -16.30
CA GLN A 785 -18.16 37.06 -16.63
C GLN A 785 -17.94 35.88 -17.58
N GLN A 786 -18.47 34.71 -17.20
CA GLN A 786 -19.04 33.70 -18.11
C GLN A 786 -18.04 32.94 -19.03
N GLN A 787 -18.19 31.66 -19.34
CA GLN A 787 -19.27 30.66 -19.14
C GLN A 787 -18.66 29.26 -19.40
N GLY A 788 -18.76 28.31 -18.47
CA GLY A 788 -18.28 26.91 -18.66
C GLY A 788 -19.43 25.90 -18.64
N TRP A 789 -19.97 25.52 -19.80
CA TRP A 789 -21.19 24.69 -19.91
C TRP A 789 -21.28 23.95 -21.26
N PHE A 790 -21.52 22.62 -21.29
CA PHE A 790 -21.60 21.83 -22.53
C PHE A 790 -23.02 21.70 -23.08
N ARG A 791 -23.18 21.89 -24.40
CA ARG A 791 -24.44 21.73 -25.12
C ARG A 791 -24.65 20.30 -25.64
N VAL A 792 -25.47 19.52 -24.93
CA VAL A 792 -25.86 18.13 -25.23
C VAL A 792 -27.25 18.07 -25.86
N ARG A 793 -27.45 17.16 -26.83
CA ARG A 793 -28.70 16.98 -27.61
C ARG A 793 -29.87 16.53 -26.72
N ASN A 794 -31.05 17.12 -26.91
CA ASN A 794 -32.26 16.77 -26.14
C ASN A 794 -32.97 15.51 -26.70
N ASN A 795 -32.51 14.32 -26.30
CA ASN A 795 -33.08 13.02 -26.73
C ASN A 795 -34.37 12.64 -25.98
N ASP A 796 -35.44 13.40 -26.17
CA ASP A 796 -36.81 13.07 -25.74
C ASP A 796 -37.57 12.23 -26.80
N HIS A 797 -36.94 11.18 -27.35
CA HIS A 797 -37.64 10.15 -28.15
C HIS A 797 -36.97 8.77 -28.02
N GLU A 798 -37.77 7.72 -28.23
CA GLU A 798 -37.39 6.30 -28.30
C GLU A 798 -36.81 5.65 -27.02
N ARG A 799 -37.66 5.59 -25.98
CA ARG A 799 -37.65 4.48 -25.00
C ARG A 799 -39.04 3.82 -24.88
N HIS A 800 -39.58 3.35 -25.99
CA HIS A 800 -40.80 2.53 -26.05
C HIS A 800 -40.73 1.44 -27.13
N ALA A 801 -39.86 0.45 -26.90
CA ALA A 801 -39.89 -0.84 -27.58
C ALA A 801 -39.37 -1.94 -26.62
N MET A 802 -39.89 -3.15 -26.77
CA MET A 802 -39.56 -4.38 -26.03
C MET A 802 -39.78 -4.35 -24.50
N GLY A 803 -40.79 -5.09 -24.06
CA GLY A 803 -41.20 -5.20 -22.66
C GLY A 803 -42.44 -6.06 -22.43
N ASN A 804 -42.61 -7.11 -23.26
CA ASN A 804 -43.66 -8.13 -23.18
C ASN A 804 -43.38 -9.21 -24.25
N ILE A 805 -42.88 -10.39 -23.86
CA ILE A 805 -43.50 -11.73 -24.03
C ILE A 805 -42.69 -12.71 -23.15
N ALA A 806 -43.30 -13.18 -22.07
CA ALA A 806 -42.98 -14.41 -21.31
C ALA A 806 -44.20 -14.64 -20.38
N GLN A 807 -44.76 -15.82 -20.18
CA GLN A 807 -44.42 -17.18 -20.63
C GLN A 807 -45.72 -17.93 -21.03
N ASP A 808 -45.61 -18.97 -21.85
CA ASP A 808 -46.46 -20.18 -21.86
C ASP A 808 -45.71 -21.22 -22.74
N VAL A 809 -45.23 -22.37 -22.24
CA VAL A 809 -45.89 -23.58 -21.70
C VAL A 809 -45.91 -24.73 -22.75
N ASP A 810 -44.90 -25.60 -22.60
CA ASP A 810 -44.91 -27.07 -22.76
C ASP A 810 -44.82 -27.77 -24.14
N MET A 811 -44.31 -29.02 -24.08
CA MET A 811 -44.42 -30.16 -25.03
C MET A 811 -43.69 -30.16 -26.40
N GLY A 812 -43.07 -31.31 -26.73
CA GLY A 812 -42.50 -31.66 -28.06
C GLY A 812 -40.96 -31.60 -28.12
N VAL A 813 -40.15 -32.67 -27.99
CA VAL A 813 -40.10 -34.01 -28.61
C VAL A 813 -39.49 -34.02 -30.04
N GLU A 814 -38.39 -34.78 -30.16
CA GLU A 814 -37.78 -35.40 -31.35
C GLU A 814 -36.83 -34.66 -32.34
N ASN A 815 -35.62 -35.25 -32.43
CA ASN A 815 -34.88 -35.69 -33.63
C ASN A 815 -34.19 -34.72 -34.63
N GLN A 816 -32.90 -35.05 -34.85
CA GLN A 816 -32.19 -35.08 -36.16
C GLN A 816 -31.88 -33.74 -36.88
N ALA A 817 -30.87 -33.61 -37.75
CA ALA A 817 -29.60 -34.34 -37.93
C ALA A 817 -28.63 -33.52 -38.84
N ALA A 818 -27.47 -34.11 -39.13
CA ALA A 818 -26.53 -33.91 -40.25
C ALA A 818 -27.00 -33.17 -41.53
N ALA A 819 -26.14 -32.65 -42.42
CA ALA A 819 -24.69 -32.28 -42.42
C ALA A 819 -24.32 -31.79 -43.85
N GLN A 820 -23.09 -31.24 -44.06
CA GLN A 820 -22.37 -31.19 -45.37
C GLN A 820 -23.06 -30.36 -46.50
N THR A 821 -22.46 -29.92 -47.62
CA THR A 821 -21.08 -29.76 -48.16
C THR A 821 -21.13 -28.54 -49.12
N CYS A 822 -20.14 -27.64 -49.21
CA CYS A 822 -18.92 -27.70 -50.04
C CYS A 822 -19.13 -27.76 -51.58
N ALA A 823 -18.14 -27.24 -52.35
CA ALA A 823 -18.01 -27.24 -53.83
C ALA A 823 -18.73 -26.09 -54.61
N TYR A 824 -18.22 -25.50 -55.72
CA TYR A 824 -16.85 -25.40 -56.32
C TYR A 824 -16.84 -24.34 -57.46
N THR A 825 -15.73 -24.18 -58.22
CA THR A 825 -15.57 -23.53 -59.57
C THR A 825 -15.71 -21.99 -59.68
N GLU A 826 -15.02 -21.24 -60.58
CA GLU A 826 -13.83 -21.52 -61.44
C GLU A 826 -13.02 -20.21 -61.75
N SER A 827 -12.10 -20.20 -62.74
CA SER A 827 -10.93 -19.28 -62.78
C SER A 827 -10.48 -18.74 -64.15
N MET A 828 -9.39 -17.93 -64.15
CA MET A 828 -8.48 -17.58 -65.27
C MET A 828 -8.98 -16.50 -66.29
N PRO A 829 -8.11 -15.85 -67.14
CA PRO A 829 -6.71 -16.21 -67.48
C PRO A 829 -5.59 -15.09 -67.58
N GLN A 830 -4.32 -15.53 -67.47
CA GLN A 830 -3.10 -15.12 -68.25
C GLN A 830 -2.40 -13.74 -68.03
N SER A 831 -1.08 -13.54 -68.25
CA SER A 831 0.07 -14.46 -68.54
C SER A 831 1.49 -13.82 -68.49
N ALA A 832 2.51 -14.59 -68.05
CA ALA A 832 3.95 -14.63 -68.44
C ALA A 832 4.87 -13.37 -68.33
N GLY A 833 6.19 -13.45 -68.08
CA GLY A 833 7.06 -14.55 -67.60
C GLY A 833 8.37 -14.80 -68.41
N PHE A 834 9.56 -14.75 -67.78
CA PHE A 834 10.83 -15.43 -68.19
C PHE A 834 11.97 -15.24 -67.13
N SER A 835 13.00 -16.11 -67.17
CA SER A 835 14.28 -16.05 -66.38
C SER A 835 15.49 -16.32 -67.31
N PRO A 836 16.78 -16.08 -66.93
CA PRO A 836 17.57 -17.17 -66.29
C PRO A 836 18.87 -16.80 -65.47
N SER A 837 19.36 -17.77 -64.69
CA SER A 837 20.78 -18.19 -64.40
C SER A 837 21.97 -17.21 -64.18
N GLY A 838 22.87 -17.54 -63.22
CA GLY A 838 24.28 -17.12 -63.25
C GLY A 838 25.11 -17.38 -61.96
N ASN A 839 26.23 -18.10 -62.05
CA ASN A 839 27.06 -18.60 -60.92
C ASN A 839 28.23 -17.67 -60.48
N ASP A 840 28.59 -17.81 -59.19
CA ASP A 840 29.94 -17.88 -58.55
C ASP A 840 31.03 -16.77 -58.59
N TYR A 841 31.67 -16.68 -57.39
CA TYR A 841 33.11 -16.49 -57.08
C TYR A 841 33.82 -15.11 -56.92
N VAL A 842 34.45 -15.00 -55.73
CA VAL A 842 35.76 -14.38 -55.38
C VAL A 842 35.85 -12.85 -55.21
N ALA A 843 36.67 -12.46 -54.23
CA ALA A 843 36.99 -11.09 -53.81
C ALA A 843 38.32 -10.58 -54.40
N GLN A 844 38.64 -9.28 -54.23
CA GLN A 844 39.92 -8.84 -53.63
C GLN A 844 40.02 -7.32 -53.42
N ASP A 845 40.72 -6.95 -52.35
CA ASP A 845 41.74 -5.87 -52.20
C ASP A 845 41.48 -4.39 -52.57
N ASP A 846 41.47 -3.57 -51.50
CA ASP A 846 42.56 -2.62 -51.15
C ASP A 846 42.70 -1.26 -51.91
N ARG A 847 43.14 -0.24 -51.16
CA ARG A 847 43.62 1.12 -51.54
C ARG A 847 42.64 2.14 -52.16
N SER A 848 42.96 3.45 -52.20
CA SER A 848 43.64 4.35 -51.23
C SER A 848 43.60 5.82 -51.71
N PHE A 849 43.89 6.78 -50.80
CA PHE A 849 44.49 8.12 -51.04
C PHE A 849 43.89 9.10 -52.08
N THR A 850 43.45 10.28 -51.63
CA THR A 850 44.09 11.62 -51.85
C THR A 850 43.18 12.71 -51.22
N SER A 851 43.58 13.69 -50.38
CA SER A 851 44.77 14.57 -50.26
C SER A 851 44.65 15.91 -51.01
N THR A 852 44.32 17.01 -50.29
CA THR A 852 44.93 18.36 -50.45
C THR A 852 44.56 19.36 -49.33
N THR A 853 45.58 19.78 -48.55
CA THR A 853 46.05 21.17 -48.27
C THR A 853 45.12 22.42 -48.30
N ARG A 854 45.34 23.55 -47.58
CA ARG A 854 46.20 23.92 -46.39
C ARG A 854 46.08 25.45 -46.06
N GLN A 855 45.83 25.85 -44.80
CA GLN A 855 46.24 27.15 -44.15
C GLN A 855 45.70 28.51 -44.70
N PRO A 856 45.92 29.72 -44.08
CA PRO A 856 47.10 30.20 -43.31
C PRO A 856 46.92 30.99 -41.96
N GLN A 857 48.02 31.01 -41.18
CA GLN A 857 48.71 32.11 -40.40
C GLN A 857 47.89 33.18 -39.59
N GLU A 858 48.35 33.81 -38.48
CA GLU A 858 49.62 33.88 -37.68
C GLU A 858 49.32 34.59 -36.30
N ASP A 859 50.16 34.92 -35.29
CA ASP A 859 51.58 34.81 -34.82
C ASP A 859 51.57 35.19 -33.29
N THR A 860 52.42 34.91 -32.28
CA THR A 860 53.66 34.14 -31.94
C THR A 860 53.63 33.89 -30.37
N ARG A 861 54.63 33.92 -29.44
CA ARG A 861 56.12 34.08 -29.36
C ARG A 861 56.67 33.51 -28.02
N TYR A 862 57.96 33.13 -28.00
CA TYR A 862 58.83 32.83 -26.83
C TYR A 862 58.36 31.79 -25.75
N GLY A 863 59.11 30.74 -25.37
CA GLY A 863 60.26 30.07 -26.02
C GLY A 863 61.29 29.43 -25.07
N ILE A 864 61.87 28.27 -25.46
CA ILE A 864 63.21 27.72 -25.09
C ILE A 864 63.30 27.09 -23.66
N ALA A 865 63.88 25.90 -23.37
CA ALA A 865 64.74 24.94 -24.11
C ALA A 865 64.59 23.44 -23.64
N THR A 866 65.04 22.50 -24.51
CA THR A 866 65.83 21.22 -24.28
C THR A 866 65.70 20.35 -23.00
N THR A 867 65.83 19.00 -23.00
CA THR A 867 66.00 17.91 -24.01
C THR A 867 65.69 16.53 -23.34
N ASP A 868 65.88 15.41 -24.07
CA ASP A 868 66.21 13.99 -23.68
C ASP A 868 66.13 13.45 -22.22
N GLY A 869 65.89 12.14 -21.97
CA GLY A 869 65.54 11.00 -22.83
C GLY A 869 65.84 9.60 -22.21
N SER A 870 65.24 8.53 -22.79
CA SER A 870 65.57 7.08 -22.65
C SER A 870 65.23 6.26 -21.36
N HIS A 871 64.88 4.98 -21.60
CA HIS A 871 64.95 3.73 -20.78
C HIS A 871 64.38 3.61 -19.33
N ASP A 872 63.30 2.82 -19.15
CA ASP A 872 63.27 1.37 -18.75
C ASP A 872 64.33 0.81 -17.74
N PRO A 873 64.09 -0.25 -16.90
CA PRO A 873 62.85 -0.97 -16.49
C PRO A 873 62.71 -1.33 -14.95
N HIS A 874 61.55 -1.89 -14.57
CA HIS A 874 61.25 -2.95 -13.53
C HIS A 874 61.91 -3.06 -12.11
N ILE A 875 61.09 -3.63 -11.18
CA ILE A 875 61.43 -4.48 -9.98
C ILE A 875 61.92 -3.78 -8.67
N THR A 876 61.63 -4.20 -7.41
CA THR A 876 60.42 -4.72 -6.69
C THR A 876 60.67 -4.59 -5.14
N TYR A 877 59.60 -4.65 -4.31
CA TYR A 877 59.52 -5.23 -2.93
C TYR A 877 59.78 -4.43 -1.61
N TYR A 878 58.92 -4.77 -0.63
CA TYR A 878 59.03 -4.77 0.86
C TYR A 878 58.70 -3.52 1.73
N ASN A 879 58.15 -3.83 2.93
CA ASN A 879 57.53 -2.95 3.94
C ASN A 879 58.54 -2.28 4.91
N GLY A 880 58.17 -1.15 5.54
CA GLY A 880 58.96 -0.58 6.65
C GLY A 880 58.42 0.67 7.40
N PHE A 881 57.50 0.46 8.35
CA PHE A 881 57.34 1.16 9.66
C PHE A 881 57.36 2.71 9.86
N ASN A 882 56.45 3.14 10.75
CA ASN A 882 56.53 4.26 11.72
C ASN A 882 56.52 5.74 11.25
N SER A 883 56.07 6.72 12.04
CA SER A 883 55.10 6.76 13.17
C SER A 883 54.85 8.23 13.61
N ARG A 884 53.72 8.51 14.30
CA ARG A 884 53.61 9.49 15.42
C ARG A 884 52.23 9.46 16.08
N GLN A 885 52.18 9.74 17.38
CA GLN A 885 50.99 9.80 18.23
C GLN A 885 50.48 11.26 18.39
N PRO A 886 49.28 11.44 18.96
CA PRO A 886 49.03 12.47 19.96
C PRO A 886 48.95 11.90 21.40
N ILE A 887 49.10 12.79 22.37
CA ILE A 887 49.35 12.53 23.79
C ILE A 887 48.10 12.01 24.53
N ALA A 888 48.30 11.10 25.49
CA ALA A 888 47.26 10.59 26.39
C ALA A 888 47.09 11.48 27.65
N ASN A 889 45.92 11.38 28.28
CA ASN A 889 45.72 11.74 29.69
C ASN A 889 45.13 10.51 30.40
N ARG A 890 45.59 10.21 31.62
CA ARG A 890 45.13 9.05 32.40
C ARG A 890 44.00 9.45 33.36
N ASP A 891 43.03 8.56 33.57
CA ASP A 891 42.90 7.80 34.83
C ASP A 891 41.74 6.78 34.73
N ALA A 892 41.68 5.84 35.69
CA ALA A 892 40.62 4.83 35.89
C ALA A 892 40.52 3.66 34.87
N ASP A 893 41.58 2.85 34.76
CA ASP A 893 41.45 1.43 34.40
C ASP A 893 40.65 0.68 35.50
N PHE A 894 39.36 0.37 35.29
CA PHE A 894 38.58 -0.46 36.26
C PHE A 894 37.32 -1.19 35.73
N ALA A 895 36.98 -1.09 34.43
CA ALA A 895 35.64 -1.51 33.94
C ALA A 895 35.59 -2.74 33.01
N ASP A 896 36.72 -3.23 32.48
CA ASP A 896 36.69 -4.27 31.43
C ASP A 896 36.39 -5.69 31.95
N ASP A 897 36.67 -5.98 33.23
CA ASP A 897 36.41 -7.28 33.88
C ASP A 897 34.92 -7.68 33.94
N TYR A 898 33.98 -6.73 33.74
CA TYR A 898 32.55 -7.02 33.87
C TYR A 898 31.94 -7.69 32.62
N LEU A 899 32.49 -7.43 31.43
CA LEU A 899 31.94 -7.89 30.15
C LEU A 899 32.50 -9.25 29.70
N ASP A 900 33.80 -9.49 29.92
CA ASP A 900 34.46 -10.73 29.46
C ASP A 900 33.95 -11.99 30.19
N GLY A 901 33.46 -11.80 31.43
CA GLY A 901 32.79 -12.83 32.23
C GLY A 901 31.47 -13.36 31.65
N VAL A 902 30.80 -12.60 30.76
CA VAL A 902 29.56 -13.02 30.10
C VAL A 902 29.87 -13.98 28.93
N MET A 903 30.86 -13.63 28.11
CA MET A 903 31.31 -14.43 26.96
C MET A 903 31.97 -15.74 27.39
N THR A 904 32.81 -15.71 28.42
CA THR A 904 33.54 -16.90 28.92
C THR A 904 32.61 -17.95 29.57
N ASN A 905 31.58 -17.54 30.30
CA ASN A 905 30.62 -18.50 30.85
C ASN A 905 29.73 -19.15 29.77
N MET A 906 29.14 -18.36 28.86
CA MET A 906 28.23 -18.92 27.85
C MET A 906 28.91 -19.76 26.77
N SER A 907 30.17 -19.47 26.43
CA SER A 907 30.94 -20.25 25.44
C SER A 907 31.18 -21.71 25.85
N SER A 908 31.18 -22.02 27.16
CA SER A 908 31.25 -23.39 27.69
C SER A 908 30.08 -24.29 27.26
N SER A 909 28.92 -23.71 26.94
CA SER A 909 27.68 -24.46 26.65
C SER A 909 27.57 -25.02 25.22
N LYS A 910 28.47 -24.61 24.30
CA LYS A 910 28.36 -24.96 22.86
C LYS A 910 28.74 -26.41 22.51
N ASN A 911 29.20 -27.22 23.46
CA ASN A 911 29.79 -28.56 23.21
C ASN A 911 29.09 -29.72 23.94
N HIS A 912 27.79 -29.94 23.70
CA HIS A 912 27.15 -31.24 23.98
C HIS A 912 26.39 -31.76 22.75
N ALA A 913 26.59 -33.05 22.45
CA ALA A 913 26.03 -33.71 21.28
C ALA A 913 24.53 -34.02 21.44
N ALA A 914 23.88 -34.32 20.31
CA ALA A 914 22.46 -34.63 20.27
C ALA A 914 22.08 -35.81 21.20
N PRO A 915 21.09 -35.66 22.10
CA PRO A 915 20.55 -36.77 22.86
C PRO A 915 19.85 -37.76 21.93
N GLN A 916 20.11 -39.06 22.10
CA GLN A 916 19.27 -40.10 21.49
C GLN A 916 17.88 -40.06 22.13
N GLY A 917 16.82 -40.22 21.32
CA GLY A 917 15.44 -40.03 21.77
C GLY A 917 14.96 -41.10 22.76
N PRO A 918 14.26 -40.73 23.85
CA PRO A 918 13.63 -41.68 24.76
C PRO A 918 12.30 -42.21 24.20
N THR A 919 12.05 -43.50 24.36
CA THR A 919 10.79 -44.15 23.93
C THR A 919 9.72 -44.10 25.03
N VAL A 920 8.60 -43.41 24.73
CA VAL A 920 7.22 -43.69 25.17
C VAL A 920 6.93 -43.96 26.66
N SER A 921 6.17 -43.05 27.27
CA SER A 921 5.06 -43.41 28.19
C SER A 921 3.95 -42.34 28.13
N SER A 922 2.75 -42.68 28.59
CA SER A 922 1.53 -41.86 28.44
C SER A 922 0.94 -41.39 29.78
N ASN A 923 0.03 -40.41 29.68
CA ASN A 923 -0.87 -39.88 30.72
C ASN A 923 -0.33 -38.76 31.65
N SER A 924 -0.47 -37.51 31.19
CA SER A 924 -0.80 -36.37 32.05
C SER A 924 -1.74 -35.40 31.31
N THR A 925 -2.98 -35.25 31.80
CA THR A 925 -4.05 -34.59 31.04
C THR A 925 -4.12 -33.09 31.33
N ILE A 926 -3.33 -32.31 30.60
CA ILE A 926 -3.46 -30.84 30.52
C ILE A 926 -4.14 -30.52 29.18
N PRO A 927 -5.16 -29.64 29.11
CA PRO A 927 -5.80 -29.29 27.85
C PRO A 927 -4.78 -28.66 26.87
N PRO A 928 -4.79 -29.04 25.58
CA PRO A 928 -3.80 -28.56 24.63
C PRO A 928 -4.01 -27.07 24.34
N PHE A 929 -2.98 -26.26 24.58
CA PHE A 929 -2.98 -24.84 24.22
C PHE A 929 -2.83 -24.71 22.69
N THR A 930 -3.94 -24.57 21.98
CA THR A 930 -3.97 -24.45 20.53
C THR A 930 -3.28 -23.17 20.08
N TRP A 931 -2.24 -23.27 19.27
CA TRP A 931 -1.63 -22.12 18.62
C TRP A 931 -2.62 -21.52 17.62
N ALA A 932 -3.16 -20.35 17.96
CA ALA A 932 -3.91 -19.54 17.00
C ALA A 932 -2.93 -18.94 16.00
N HIS A 933 -2.77 -19.58 14.84
CA HIS A 933 -2.28 -18.87 13.67
C HIS A 933 -3.18 -17.64 13.42
N PRO A 934 -2.64 -16.50 12.97
CA PRO A 934 -3.46 -15.36 12.54
C PRO A 934 -4.35 -15.73 11.34
N GLU A 935 -5.56 -16.20 11.62
CA GLU A 935 -6.64 -16.35 10.64
C GLU A 935 -6.85 -15.00 9.92
N PRO A 936 -6.78 -14.92 8.57
CA PRO A 936 -6.69 -13.64 7.83
C PRO A 936 -7.88 -12.67 7.93
N ASN A 937 -8.85 -12.90 8.82
CA ASN A 937 -10.09 -12.14 8.97
C ASN A 937 -10.46 -11.82 10.44
N LYS A 938 -9.53 -11.91 11.40
CA LYS A 938 -9.74 -11.34 12.75
C LYS A 938 -9.20 -9.92 12.85
N ASN A 939 -9.95 -9.05 13.54
CA ASN A 939 -9.51 -7.69 13.86
C ASN A 939 -8.16 -7.70 14.58
N ILE A 940 -7.26 -6.79 14.22
CA ILE A 940 -5.98 -6.60 14.92
C ILE A 940 -6.28 -6.16 16.36
N THR A 941 -6.00 -7.03 17.32
CA THR A 941 -6.10 -6.74 18.76
C THR A 941 -4.78 -6.17 19.27
N MET A 942 -4.83 -5.31 20.29
CA MET A 942 -3.63 -4.72 20.92
C MET A 942 -2.60 -5.77 21.39
N SER A 943 -3.08 -6.98 21.73
CA SER A 943 -2.28 -8.14 22.10
C SER A 943 -1.38 -8.69 20.99
N THR A 944 -1.70 -8.43 19.72
CA THR A 944 -0.89 -8.84 18.56
C THR A 944 0.16 -7.81 18.14
N ILE A 945 0.11 -6.59 18.69
CA ILE A 945 0.96 -5.47 18.29
C ILE A 945 2.28 -5.49 19.09
N LEU A 946 3.30 -6.08 18.49
CA LEU A 946 4.65 -6.23 19.06
C LEU A 946 5.47 -4.92 19.03
N PRO A 947 6.48 -4.77 19.90
CA PRO A 947 7.44 -3.66 19.78
C PRO A 947 8.29 -3.80 18.53
N LYS A 948 8.70 -2.66 17.94
CA LYS A 948 9.60 -2.62 16.81
C LYS A 948 11.04 -2.48 17.30
N HIS A 949 11.81 -3.56 17.22
CA HIS A 949 13.23 -3.54 17.57
C HIS A 949 14.10 -3.09 16.39
N MET A 950 15.29 -2.56 16.71
CA MET A 950 16.39 -2.37 15.78
C MET A 950 17.44 -3.49 15.94
N GLU A 951 18.52 -3.47 15.15
CA GLU A 951 19.66 -4.38 15.34
C GLU A 951 20.30 -4.24 16.74
N ALA A 952 21.00 -5.28 17.19
CA ALA A 952 21.52 -5.34 18.56
C ALA A 952 22.52 -4.22 18.88
N THR A 953 22.16 -3.31 19.79
CA THR A 953 23.02 -2.18 20.21
C THR A 953 24.01 -2.57 21.31
N CYS A 954 23.74 -3.69 22.00
CA CYS A 954 24.59 -4.24 23.04
C CYS A 954 24.47 -5.78 23.11
N PRO A 955 25.35 -6.48 23.85
CA PRO A 955 25.28 -7.94 24.01
C PRO A 955 23.95 -8.45 24.60
N LEU A 956 23.26 -7.62 25.41
CA LEU A 956 21.94 -7.97 25.95
C LEU A 956 20.87 -8.00 24.83
N ASP A 957 20.87 -7.02 23.92
CA ASP A 957 19.96 -7.04 22.78
C ASP A 957 20.16 -8.30 21.94
N GLN A 958 21.42 -8.67 21.67
CA GLN A 958 21.75 -9.87 20.90
C GLN A 958 21.16 -11.13 21.54
N ILE A 959 21.34 -11.32 22.86
CA ILE A 959 20.79 -12.47 23.60
C ILE A 959 19.25 -12.49 23.54
N LEU A 960 18.60 -11.33 23.71
CA LEU A 960 17.14 -11.23 23.68
C LEU A 960 16.57 -11.50 22.29
N LEU A 961 17.15 -10.90 21.25
CA LEU A 961 16.71 -11.00 19.85
C LEU A 961 16.98 -12.38 19.27
N ASP A 962 18.15 -12.98 19.52
CA ASP A 962 18.46 -14.35 19.09
C ASP A 962 17.51 -15.36 19.75
N PHE A 963 17.25 -15.20 21.05
CA PHE A 963 16.32 -16.09 21.75
C PHE A 963 14.89 -15.94 21.24
N LEU A 964 14.41 -14.70 21.07
CA LEU A 964 13.07 -14.42 20.54
C LEU A 964 12.89 -14.98 19.12
N THR A 965 13.87 -14.76 18.26
CA THR A 965 13.90 -15.26 16.87
C THR A 965 13.92 -16.79 16.85
N SER A 966 14.77 -17.43 17.65
CA SER A 966 14.81 -18.89 17.82
C SER A 966 13.46 -19.46 18.26
N ARG A 967 12.77 -18.81 19.20
CA ARG A 967 11.45 -19.25 19.69
C ARG A 967 10.36 -19.08 18.63
N ARG A 968 10.35 -17.97 17.89
CA ARG A 968 9.41 -17.72 16.80
C ARG A 968 9.63 -18.67 15.61
N LEU A 969 10.88 -19.01 15.28
CA LEU A 969 11.19 -20.01 14.26
C LEU A 969 10.66 -21.40 14.66
N LEU A 970 10.82 -21.81 15.92
CA LEU A 970 10.25 -23.05 16.42
C LEU A 970 8.70 -23.02 16.45
N ALA A 971 8.08 -21.86 16.67
CA ALA A 971 6.63 -21.68 16.56
C ALA A 971 6.14 -21.87 15.11
N ALA A 972 6.85 -21.29 14.14
CA ALA A 972 6.56 -21.47 12.71
C ALA A 972 6.71 -22.94 12.26
N GLN A 973 7.59 -23.70 12.91
CA GLN A 973 7.74 -25.15 12.74
C GLN A 973 6.66 -25.99 13.46
N GLY A 974 5.63 -25.37 14.04
CA GLY A 974 4.52 -26.06 14.71
C GLY A 974 4.82 -26.57 16.12
N THR A 975 5.90 -26.10 16.76
CA THR A 975 6.22 -26.48 18.15
C THR A 975 5.14 -25.94 19.09
N PRO A 976 4.53 -26.76 19.98
CA PRO A 976 3.45 -26.29 20.86
C PRO A 976 3.85 -25.12 21.76
N ALA A 977 2.94 -24.16 21.94
CA ALA A 977 3.18 -22.93 22.72
C ALA A 977 3.69 -23.22 24.15
N SER A 978 3.22 -24.28 24.79
CA SER A 978 3.67 -24.74 26.11
C SER A 978 5.18 -25.06 26.18
N VAL A 979 5.78 -25.48 25.07
CA VAL A 979 7.22 -25.77 24.95
C VAL A 979 8.04 -24.51 24.64
N LEU A 980 7.41 -23.46 24.12
CA LEU A 980 8.08 -22.22 23.69
C LEU A 980 8.00 -21.10 24.73
N VAL A 981 6.80 -20.88 25.28
CA VAL A 981 6.45 -19.79 26.21
C VAL A 981 6.80 -20.16 27.66
N GLY A 982 6.77 -21.44 28.00
CA GLY A 982 7.02 -21.90 29.36
C GLY A 982 5.87 -21.56 30.35
N PRO A 983 5.98 -22.07 31.60
CA PRO A 983 4.91 -22.02 32.58
C PRO A 983 4.52 -20.60 32.98
N LEU A 984 3.26 -20.41 33.40
CA LEU A 984 2.79 -19.12 33.92
C LEU A 984 3.57 -18.69 35.17
N ASN A 985 3.82 -19.65 36.06
CA ASN A 985 4.57 -19.45 37.30
C ASN A 985 5.97 -20.08 37.12
N PRO A 986 7.04 -19.29 36.93
CA PRO A 986 8.38 -19.82 36.73
C PRO A 986 9.02 -20.35 38.02
N SER A 987 9.79 -21.43 37.87
CA SER A 987 10.77 -21.88 38.88
C SER A 987 11.93 -20.88 38.90
N ILE A 988 12.17 -20.24 40.04
CA ILE A 988 13.28 -19.30 40.27
C ILE A 988 14.51 -19.98 40.88
N THR A 989 14.45 -21.31 41.07
CA THR A 989 15.52 -22.13 41.68
C THR A 989 16.88 -21.90 41.03
N GLY A 990 16.95 -21.77 39.71
CA GLY A 990 18.21 -21.54 38.97
C GLY A 990 18.81 -20.14 39.10
N LEU A 991 18.03 -19.16 39.59
CA LEU A 991 18.49 -17.80 39.92
C LEU A 991 19.02 -17.75 41.36
N VAL A 992 18.29 -18.37 42.31
CA VAL A 992 18.66 -18.40 43.75
C VAL A 992 19.78 -19.41 44.03
N ASN A 993 19.84 -20.52 43.29
CA ASN A 993 20.87 -21.55 43.40
C ASN A 993 21.40 -21.95 42.01
N PRO A 994 22.54 -21.38 41.57
CA PRO A 994 23.15 -21.68 40.27
C PRO A 994 23.46 -23.17 40.01
N SER A 995 23.48 -24.01 41.05
CA SER A 995 23.68 -25.47 40.93
C SER A 995 22.51 -26.19 40.25
N PHE A 996 21.32 -25.58 40.19
CA PHE A 996 20.07 -26.22 39.73
C PHE A 996 19.71 -25.95 38.26
N LYS A 997 20.60 -25.35 37.46
CA LYS A 997 20.32 -24.87 36.09
C LYS A 997 19.93 -25.95 35.04
N GLY A 998 20.02 -27.24 35.38
CA GLY A 998 19.87 -28.35 34.42
C GLY A 998 18.44 -28.65 33.94
N SER A 999 17.40 -28.41 34.74
CA SER A 999 16.01 -28.83 34.45
C SER A 999 15.08 -27.71 33.98
N ALA A 1000 15.52 -26.45 34.04
CA ALA A 1000 14.66 -25.29 33.78
C ALA A 1000 14.25 -25.15 32.30
N HIS A 1001 13.03 -24.66 32.07
CA HIS A 1001 12.57 -24.26 30.73
C HIS A 1001 13.51 -23.21 30.12
N ALA A 1002 13.72 -23.24 28.81
CA ALA A 1002 14.74 -22.45 28.15
C ALA A 1002 14.60 -20.92 28.36
N ALA A 1003 13.36 -20.41 28.45
CA ALA A 1003 13.12 -18.99 28.72
C ALA A 1003 13.44 -18.62 30.18
N ILE A 1004 13.14 -19.52 31.13
CA ILE A 1004 13.54 -19.37 32.53
C ILE A 1004 15.07 -19.33 32.64
N ARG A 1005 15.76 -20.26 31.96
CA ARG A 1005 17.22 -20.35 32.01
C ARG A 1005 17.90 -19.10 31.45
N VAL A 1006 17.53 -18.66 30.25
CA VAL A 1006 18.15 -17.46 29.63
C VAL A 1006 17.93 -16.22 30.48
N MET A 1007 16.72 -16.01 31.02
CA MET A 1007 16.48 -14.84 31.89
C MET A 1007 17.17 -14.94 33.23
N ALA A 1008 17.29 -16.14 33.83
CA ALA A 1008 18.06 -16.33 35.06
C ALA A 1008 19.57 -16.13 34.84
N ASP A 1009 20.12 -16.62 33.71
CA ASP A 1009 21.52 -16.44 33.34
C ASP A 1009 21.83 -14.95 33.13
N VAL A 1010 20.99 -14.21 32.39
CA VAL A 1010 21.15 -12.76 32.18
C VAL A 1010 20.99 -11.99 33.49
N VAL A 1011 19.96 -12.26 34.30
CA VAL A 1011 19.80 -11.53 35.58
C VAL A 1011 20.97 -11.81 36.53
N SER A 1012 21.59 -12.99 36.47
CA SER A 1012 22.78 -13.32 37.26
C SER A 1012 24.05 -12.53 36.88
N THR A 1013 24.05 -11.74 35.80
CA THR A 1013 25.19 -10.84 35.50
C THR A 1013 25.14 -9.53 36.29
N PHE A 1014 23.97 -9.12 36.83
CA PHE A 1014 23.84 -7.91 37.66
C PHE A 1014 24.23 -8.21 39.12
N LYS A 1015 25.54 -8.22 39.39
CA LYS A 1015 26.13 -8.64 40.68
C LYS A 1015 25.79 -7.70 41.83
N ASP A 1016 25.59 -6.42 41.51
CA ASP A 1016 25.43 -5.32 42.47
C ASP A 1016 23.95 -5.02 42.81
N THR A 1017 23.03 -5.76 42.18
CA THR A 1017 21.58 -5.72 42.42
C THR A 1017 21.20 -6.75 43.50
N LYS A 1018 20.37 -6.34 44.47
CA LYS A 1018 19.93 -7.22 45.58
C LYS A 1018 18.92 -8.27 45.08
N LEU A 1019 18.73 -9.36 45.84
CA LEU A 1019 17.89 -10.51 45.45
C LEU A 1019 16.46 -10.11 45.03
N GLN A 1020 15.78 -9.23 45.78
CA GLN A 1020 14.42 -8.83 45.42
C GLN A 1020 14.38 -8.01 44.11
N GLU A 1021 15.29 -7.06 43.89
CA GLU A 1021 15.37 -6.35 42.60
C GLU A 1021 15.75 -7.29 41.44
N GLN A 1022 16.63 -8.28 41.66
CA GLN A 1022 16.92 -9.35 40.68
C GLN A 1022 15.65 -10.16 40.34
N LEU A 1023 14.85 -10.54 41.34
CA LEU A 1023 13.56 -11.21 41.13
C LEU A 1023 12.56 -10.33 40.36
N GLY A 1024 12.58 -9.01 40.60
CA GLY A 1024 11.80 -8.03 39.85
C GLY A 1024 12.21 -7.93 38.37
N PHE A 1025 13.52 -7.83 38.09
CA PHE A 1025 14.04 -7.87 36.72
C PHE A 1025 13.70 -9.18 36.01
N PHE A 1026 13.90 -10.31 36.68
CA PHE A 1026 13.53 -11.63 36.15
C PHE A 1026 12.04 -11.70 35.80
N TYR A 1027 11.14 -11.20 36.67
CA TYR A 1027 9.71 -11.15 36.38
C TYR A 1027 9.40 -10.30 35.14
N ILE A 1028 9.99 -9.11 35.01
CA ILE A 1028 9.78 -8.22 33.86
C ILE A 1028 10.23 -8.89 32.57
N MET A 1029 11.49 -9.34 32.52
CA MET A 1029 12.09 -9.90 31.31
C MET A 1029 11.38 -11.19 30.88
N TYR A 1030 11.03 -12.06 31.84
CA TYR A 1030 10.26 -13.28 31.58
C TYR A 1030 8.85 -12.97 31.07
N SER A 1031 8.15 -12.01 31.68
CA SER A 1031 6.77 -11.66 31.28
C SER A 1031 6.73 -11.04 29.87
N THR A 1032 7.59 -10.05 29.61
CA THR A 1032 7.72 -9.40 28.30
C THR A 1032 8.06 -10.42 27.21
N MET A 1033 9.10 -11.25 27.42
CA MET A 1033 9.52 -12.26 26.45
C MET A 1033 8.41 -13.30 26.17
N ARG A 1034 7.62 -13.69 27.17
CA ARG A 1034 6.52 -14.65 26.99
C ARG A 1034 5.42 -14.13 26.07
N TRP A 1035 5.03 -12.87 26.25
CA TRP A 1035 4.12 -12.21 25.32
C TRP A 1035 4.76 -12.02 23.94
N GLN A 1036 6.03 -11.64 23.85
CA GLN A 1036 6.71 -11.47 22.55
C GLN A 1036 6.88 -12.78 21.76
N ILE A 1037 7.06 -13.92 22.43
CA ILE A 1037 7.11 -15.26 21.80
C ILE A 1037 5.73 -15.68 21.28
N ALA A 1038 4.67 -15.41 22.04
CA ALA A 1038 3.30 -15.79 21.72
C ALA A 1038 2.34 -14.61 21.99
N PRO A 1039 2.18 -13.69 21.04
CA PRO A 1039 1.37 -12.47 21.23
C PRO A 1039 -0.12 -12.79 21.14
N THR A 1040 -0.72 -13.13 22.28
CA THR A 1040 -2.13 -13.52 22.43
C THR A 1040 -2.80 -12.68 23.51
N ASP A 1041 -4.13 -12.65 23.55
CA ASP A 1041 -4.87 -11.91 24.59
C ASP A 1041 -4.48 -12.36 25.99
N GLU A 1042 -4.34 -13.66 26.24
CA GLU A 1042 -3.95 -14.21 27.56
C GLU A 1042 -2.53 -13.78 27.99
N THR A 1043 -1.55 -13.86 27.09
CA THR A 1043 -0.17 -13.45 27.44
C THR A 1043 -0.05 -11.94 27.58
N PHE A 1044 -0.77 -11.16 26.78
CA PHE A 1044 -0.85 -9.70 26.90
C PHE A 1044 -1.60 -9.25 28.16
N GLU A 1045 -2.66 -9.95 28.56
CA GLU A 1045 -3.39 -9.69 29.79
C GLU A 1045 -2.57 -10.02 31.04
N SER A 1046 -1.66 -10.99 30.96
CA SER A 1046 -0.71 -11.28 32.04
C SER A 1046 0.24 -10.09 32.34
N LEU A 1047 0.58 -9.28 31.33
CA LEU A 1047 1.41 -8.09 31.49
C LEU A 1047 0.70 -7.01 32.33
N PRO A 1048 1.35 -6.48 33.38
CA PRO A 1048 0.91 -5.25 34.04
C PRO A 1048 0.74 -4.11 33.02
N LEU A 1049 -0.23 -3.23 33.24
CA LEU A 1049 -0.56 -2.13 32.30
C LEU A 1049 0.64 -1.22 31.99
N TRP A 1050 1.55 -1.03 32.95
CA TRP A 1050 2.77 -0.23 32.78
C TRP A 1050 3.88 -0.95 31.98
N LEU A 1051 3.84 -2.29 31.87
CA LEU A 1051 4.84 -3.07 31.12
C LEU A 1051 4.48 -3.25 29.65
N ARG A 1052 3.18 -3.19 29.31
CA ARG A 1052 2.66 -3.20 27.93
C ARG A 1052 3.33 -2.10 27.08
N PRO A 1053 3.49 -2.29 25.76
CA PRO A 1053 4.24 -1.37 24.91
C PRO A 1053 3.60 0.02 24.85
N THR A 1054 4.42 1.07 24.85
CA THR A 1054 3.98 2.42 24.49
C THR A 1054 3.83 2.58 22.98
N ILE A 1055 3.21 3.68 22.55
CA ILE A 1055 3.11 4.02 21.13
C ILE A 1055 4.51 4.15 20.50
N PHE A 1056 5.49 4.72 21.21
CA PHE A 1056 6.88 4.83 20.75
C PHE A 1056 7.53 3.45 20.54
N GLN A 1057 7.33 2.51 21.46
CA GLN A 1057 7.83 1.13 21.31
C GLN A 1057 7.25 0.42 20.07
N VAL A 1058 6.05 0.76 19.63
CA VAL A 1058 5.42 0.17 18.42
C VAL A 1058 5.89 0.86 17.14
N ILE A 1059 5.97 2.19 17.11
CA ILE A 1059 6.22 2.94 15.86
C ILE A 1059 7.70 3.26 15.59
N VAL A 1060 8.54 3.31 16.62
CA VAL A 1060 9.97 3.65 16.52
C VAL A 1060 10.84 2.42 16.75
N PRO A 1061 11.72 2.04 15.79
CA PRO A 1061 12.76 1.03 15.99
C PRO A 1061 13.68 1.40 17.15
N HIS A 1062 13.87 0.50 18.11
CA HIS A 1062 14.66 0.77 19.31
C HIS A 1062 15.34 -0.48 19.88
N ALA A 1063 16.30 -0.28 20.78
CA ALA A 1063 17.06 -1.36 21.40
C ALA A 1063 16.20 -2.23 22.34
N ALA A 1064 16.26 -3.55 22.19
CA ALA A 1064 15.40 -4.51 22.86
C ALA A 1064 15.52 -4.50 24.40
N TRP A 1065 16.65 -4.07 24.96
CA TRP A 1065 16.82 -3.88 26.40
C TRP A 1065 15.81 -2.89 26.99
N ILE A 1066 15.39 -1.88 26.24
CA ILE A 1066 14.51 -0.78 26.70
C ILE A 1066 13.12 -1.31 27.09
N ASP A 1067 12.61 -2.36 26.44
CA ASP A 1067 11.32 -2.98 26.79
C ASP A 1067 11.20 -3.34 28.28
N ASN A 1068 12.34 -3.64 28.92
CA ASN A 1068 12.45 -4.19 30.26
C ASN A 1068 12.56 -3.12 31.37
N ILE A 1069 12.34 -1.84 31.03
CA ILE A 1069 12.29 -0.74 32.00
C ILE A 1069 10.84 -0.54 32.49
N PRO A 1070 10.56 -0.50 33.82
CA PRO A 1070 9.20 -0.45 34.36
C PRO A 1070 8.37 0.77 33.98
N TRP A 1071 9.02 1.92 33.76
CA TRP A 1071 8.33 3.19 33.56
C TRP A 1071 8.10 3.48 32.06
N PRO A 1072 6.83 3.54 31.60
CA PRO A 1072 6.49 3.88 30.21
C PRO A 1072 7.19 5.14 29.71
N ARG A 1073 7.21 6.18 30.55
CA ARG A 1073 7.77 7.49 30.16
C ARG A 1073 9.29 7.49 30.05
N ILE A 1074 10.00 6.65 30.81
CA ILE A 1074 11.45 6.45 30.61
C ILE A 1074 11.70 5.71 29.30
N ARG A 1075 10.94 4.65 28.98
CA ARG A 1075 11.05 3.95 27.69
C ARG A 1075 10.86 4.92 26.53
N ASP A 1076 9.81 5.74 26.56
CA ASP A 1076 9.58 6.81 25.57
C ASP A 1076 10.80 7.76 25.44
N LEU A 1077 11.37 8.23 26.56
CA LEU A 1077 12.48 9.19 26.55
C LEU A 1077 13.80 8.57 26.06
N LEU A 1078 14.05 7.30 26.38
CA LEU A 1078 15.19 6.52 25.84
C LEU A 1078 15.05 6.38 24.32
N ILE A 1079 13.87 5.99 23.83
CA ILE A 1079 13.55 5.83 22.41
C ILE A 1079 13.66 7.15 21.63
N GLN A 1080 13.30 8.28 22.24
CA GLN A 1080 13.43 9.62 21.63
C GLN A 1080 14.88 10.15 21.60
N ASN A 1081 15.82 9.57 22.36
CA ASN A 1081 17.18 10.11 22.50
C ASN A 1081 18.26 8.99 22.53
N PRO A 1082 18.30 8.05 21.56
CA PRO A 1082 19.13 6.85 21.64
C PRO A 1082 20.63 7.14 21.67
N THR A 1083 21.07 8.27 21.10
CA THR A 1083 22.47 8.73 21.12
C THR A 1083 22.89 9.40 22.42
N LYS A 1084 21.94 9.75 23.31
CA LYS A 1084 22.20 10.43 24.59
C LYS A 1084 22.29 9.45 25.76
N TYR A 1085 21.59 8.31 25.68
CA TYR A 1085 21.53 7.30 26.74
C TYR A 1085 21.92 5.93 26.17
N THR A 1086 23.22 5.68 26.05
CA THR A 1086 23.67 4.35 25.62
C THR A 1086 23.37 3.29 26.69
N PHE A 1087 23.29 2.02 26.29
CA PHE A 1087 23.13 0.92 27.25
C PHE A 1087 24.22 0.94 28.33
N ARG A 1088 25.46 1.28 27.99
CA ARG A 1088 26.58 1.35 28.94
C ARG A 1088 26.38 2.46 29.97
N ASP A 1089 26.04 3.67 29.53
CA ASP A 1089 25.83 4.82 30.41
C ASP A 1089 24.62 4.67 31.32
N PHE A 1090 23.62 3.89 30.90
CA PHE A 1090 22.36 3.70 31.63
C PHE A 1090 22.41 2.49 32.58
N SER A 1091 22.86 1.32 32.12
CA SER A 1091 22.59 0.04 32.78
C SER A 1091 23.24 -0.14 34.15
N GLU A 1092 24.53 0.20 34.29
CA GLU A 1092 25.28 0.08 35.55
C GLU A 1092 24.67 0.95 36.66
N LEU A 1093 24.37 2.22 36.33
CA LEU A 1093 23.72 3.15 37.23
C LEU A 1093 22.29 2.71 37.57
N TYR A 1094 21.53 2.26 36.58
CA TYR A 1094 20.15 1.81 36.77
C TYR A 1094 20.05 0.57 37.68
N ALA A 1095 20.82 -0.48 37.38
CA ALA A 1095 20.82 -1.74 38.13
C ALA A 1095 21.29 -1.58 39.59
N SER A 1096 22.10 -0.55 39.87
CA SER A 1096 22.61 -0.23 41.21
C SER A 1096 21.70 0.72 42.00
N ASN A 1097 20.78 1.44 41.35
CA ASN A 1097 19.94 2.49 41.98
C ASN A 1097 18.43 2.21 41.96
N VAL A 1098 17.95 1.25 41.15
CA VAL A 1098 16.55 0.81 41.24
C VAL A 1098 16.28 0.18 42.61
N ASN A 1099 15.12 0.45 43.18
CA ASN A 1099 14.65 -0.18 44.41
C ASN A 1099 13.19 -0.61 44.24
N LEU A 1100 12.87 -1.80 44.74
CA LEU A 1100 11.57 -2.46 44.62
C LEU A 1100 10.71 -2.30 45.89
N ASN A 1101 11.23 -1.57 46.89
CA ASN A 1101 10.54 -1.14 48.10
C ASN A 1101 9.75 -2.25 48.82
N TRP A 1102 10.29 -3.48 48.79
CA TRP A 1102 9.74 -4.64 49.47
C TRP A 1102 9.89 -4.47 51.00
N PRO A 1103 8.80 -4.55 51.81
CA PRO A 1103 8.84 -4.22 53.23
C PRO A 1103 9.13 -5.43 54.15
N PHE A 1104 9.48 -6.59 53.60
CA PHE A 1104 9.81 -7.82 54.32
C PHE A 1104 11.25 -8.27 53.98
N ASP A 1105 11.70 -9.42 54.48
CA ASP A 1105 13.05 -9.91 54.16
C ASP A 1105 13.13 -10.34 52.68
N ALA A 1106 14.34 -10.34 52.11
CA ALA A 1106 14.58 -10.87 50.78
C ALA A 1106 14.28 -12.37 50.68
N ALA A 1107 14.43 -13.11 51.79
CA ALA A 1107 14.00 -14.50 51.90
C ALA A 1107 12.47 -14.67 51.77
N ASP A 1108 11.68 -13.69 52.23
CA ASP A 1108 10.20 -13.73 52.13
C ASP A 1108 9.71 -13.51 50.68
N ALA A 1109 10.56 -13.05 49.76
CA ALA A 1109 10.21 -12.88 48.35
C ALA A 1109 10.07 -14.22 47.58
N VAL A 1110 10.56 -15.32 48.16
CA VAL A 1110 10.56 -16.66 47.56
C VAL A 1110 9.80 -17.66 48.46
N MET A 1111 9.30 -18.75 47.87
CA MET A 1111 8.74 -19.86 48.64
C MET A 1111 9.02 -21.20 47.96
N PRO A 1112 9.11 -22.32 48.72
CA PRO A 1112 9.09 -23.64 48.13
C PRO A 1112 7.76 -23.88 47.42
N LYS A 1113 7.84 -24.47 46.23
CA LYS A 1113 6.70 -24.94 45.45
C LYS A 1113 5.97 -26.06 46.21
N THR A 1114 4.65 -26.18 46.03
CA THR A 1114 3.81 -27.08 46.82
C THR A 1114 3.83 -28.55 46.38
N ASP A 1115 4.64 -28.90 45.39
CA ASP A 1115 4.96 -30.28 45.02
C ASP A 1115 6.28 -30.73 45.65
N SER A 1116 6.51 -32.05 45.73
CA SER A 1116 7.73 -32.62 46.32
C SER A 1116 8.97 -32.51 45.42
N SER A 1117 9.08 -31.42 44.64
CA SER A 1117 10.15 -31.17 43.68
C SER A 1117 11.38 -30.50 44.29
N GLY A 1118 11.19 -29.76 45.39
CA GLY A 1118 12.22 -28.88 45.95
C GLY A 1118 12.46 -27.59 45.15
N GLU A 1119 11.65 -27.30 44.13
CA GLU A 1119 11.76 -26.03 43.39
C GLU A 1119 11.34 -24.83 44.24
N LEU A 1120 12.01 -23.70 44.03
CA LEU A 1120 11.60 -22.40 44.53
C LEU A 1120 10.75 -21.68 43.48
N MET A 1121 9.65 -21.09 43.91
CA MET A 1121 8.82 -20.17 43.14
C MET A 1121 8.76 -18.80 43.82
N MET A 1122 8.35 -17.78 43.08
CA MET A 1122 8.10 -16.44 43.62
C MET A 1122 6.94 -16.47 44.62
N ASN A 1123 7.06 -15.77 45.75
CA ASN A 1123 5.97 -15.65 46.72
C ASN A 1123 4.79 -14.86 46.08
N PRO A 1124 3.54 -15.34 46.08
CA PRO A 1124 2.39 -14.60 45.54
C PRO A 1124 2.16 -13.21 46.16
N LEU A 1125 2.58 -12.97 47.40
CA LEU A 1125 2.56 -11.63 48.01
C LEU A 1125 3.61 -10.71 47.37
N PHE A 1126 4.77 -11.25 47.01
CA PHE A 1126 5.82 -10.54 46.29
C PHE A 1126 5.43 -10.29 44.84
N GLU A 1127 4.87 -11.27 44.12
CA GLU A 1127 4.35 -11.07 42.76
C GLU A 1127 3.26 -9.97 42.73
N LYS A 1128 2.37 -9.95 43.73
CA LYS A 1128 1.36 -8.89 43.87
C LYS A 1128 1.95 -7.50 44.17
N HIS A 1129 3.14 -7.45 44.78
CA HIS A 1129 3.87 -6.22 45.07
C HIS A 1129 4.58 -5.69 43.82
N ILE A 1130 5.39 -6.52 43.13
CA ILE A 1130 6.16 -6.10 41.96
C ILE A 1130 5.29 -5.68 40.76
N ARG A 1131 4.06 -6.18 40.67
CA ARG A 1131 3.09 -5.81 39.61
C ARG A 1131 2.51 -4.39 39.77
N LYS A 1132 2.85 -3.67 40.84
CA LYS A 1132 2.48 -2.27 41.07
C LYS A 1132 3.63 -1.33 40.74
N LEU A 1133 3.45 -0.38 39.82
CA LEU A 1133 4.51 0.58 39.48
C LEU A 1133 4.91 1.48 40.67
N GLU A 1134 3.96 1.80 41.57
CA GLU A 1134 4.22 2.58 42.80
C GLU A 1134 5.21 1.91 43.78
N CYS A 1135 5.47 0.61 43.61
CA CYS A 1135 6.46 -0.14 44.39
C CYS A 1135 7.88 -0.05 43.80
N TRP A 1136 8.05 0.50 42.60
CA TRP A 1136 9.35 0.74 41.99
C TRP A 1136 9.79 2.19 42.26
N SER A 1137 11.06 2.40 42.57
CA SER A 1137 11.68 3.72 42.72
C SER A 1137 13.15 3.69 42.28
N VAL A 1138 13.78 4.86 42.20
CA VAL A 1138 15.24 5.01 42.00
C VAL A 1138 15.82 5.90 43.09
N SER A 1139 17.04 5.60 43.55
CA SER A 1139 17.76 6.42 44.52
C SER A 1139 18.35 7.69 43.92
N GLU A 1140 18.61 8.67 44.78
CA GLU A 1140 19.01 10.03 44.41
C GLU A 1140 20.19 10.13 43.40
N PRO A 1141 21.27 9.32 43.47
CA PRO A 1141 22.36 9.40 42.50
C PRO A 1141 21.93 9.16 41.04
N PHE A 1142 20.88 8.35 40.82
CA PHE A 1142 20.29 8.18 39.49
C PHE A 1142 19.48 9.42 39.07
N LYS A 1143 18.78 10.06 40.02
CA LYS A 1143 18.02 11.31 39.76
C LYS A 1143 18.94 12.49 39.46
N GLU A 1144 20.04 12.63 40.20
CA GLU A 1144 21.05 13.67 39.98
C GLU A 1144 21.72 13.52 38.60
N ARG A 1145 21.93 12.28 38.15
CA ARG A 1145 22.52 11.98 36.84
C ARG A 1145 21.53 12.11 35.68
N PHE A 1146 20.25 11.81 35.91
CA PHE A 1146 19.18 11.83 34.91
C PHE A 1146 17.90 12.53 35.45
N PRO A 1147 17.94 13.85 35.69
CA PRO A 1147 16.79 14.58 36.27
C PRO A 1147 15.52 14.53 35.41
N GLU A 1148 15.66 14.38 34.09
CA GLU A 1148 14.57 14.12 33.15
C GLU A 1148 13.88 12.76 33.36
N PHE A 1149 14.60 11.77 33.86
CA PHE A 1149 14.01 10.48 34.27
C PHE A 1149 13.42 10.54 35.67
N ALA A 1150 13.99 11.35 36.57
CA ALA A 1150 13.39 11.61 37.89
C ALA A 1150 11.99 12.21 37.75
N ALA A 1151 11.84 13.25 36.92
CA ALA A 1151 10.53 13.83 36.59
C ALA A 1151 9.57 12.78 35.99
N ALA A 1152 10.05 11.90 35.11
CA ALA A 1152 9.28 10.82 34.49
C ALA A 1152 8.91 9.65 35.44
N ILE A 1153 9.41 9.63 36.67
CA ILE A 1153 9.06 8.69 37.75
C ILE A 1153 8.08 9.32 38.75
N GLU A 1154 8.14 10.64 38.91
CA GLU A 1154 7.36 11.40 39.90
C GLU A 1154 6.03 11.95 39.34
N ASP A 1155 5.90 12.05 38.01
CA ASP A 1155 4.65 12.29 37.28
C ASP A 1155 3.77 11.02 37.31
N LYS A 1156 2.68 11.03 38.09
CA LYS A 1156 1.87 9.84 38.49
C LYS A 1156 0.48 9.77 37.88
#